data_AF-A0A3A4Q2I0-F1
#
_entry.id   AF-A0A3A4Q2I0-F1
#
_cell.length_a   1.000
_cell.length_b   1.000
_cell.length_c   1.000
_cell.angle_alpha   90.00
_cell.angle_beta   90.00
_cell.angle_gamma   90.00
#
_symmetry.space_group_name_H-M   'P 1'
#
loop_
_entity.id
_entity.type
_entity.pdbx_description
1 polymer ?
#
loop_
_entity_poly.entity_id
_entity_poly.type
_entity_poly.pdbx_seq_one_letter_code
_entity_poly.pdbx_strand_id
1 'polypeptide(L)'
;MNKQIHQHIRLCLLILTIISFPVILLSSHAHAAELTLAWSKPDDSRVTGYHIYSGISGTNFKSAPAQTINSPDQTSCLFSDLTEGQSYDFAATSFDAEGNESDFSETITHLVAAAPEVQTWYKDADGDGYSDGTAMESVERPASYFLASELIAITGDCNDNDPSIHPGAAEICGDGIDQNCDGSDLMCVVVEGSVTLSWTKPDDERVVGYNLYCGKTGTEFKLAPYVTINSADTTSYTFTDLEAGFEYSFAATSFDADGNESDFSETVTYFVGSPDPDPDTQTRVFGDTPDADYPGTIQDTFINLNTDVHYTRTQLNTYTWPANMSANAILIQFDLSGLPAGAQIQSATLSLYQTEAGGDASYDVSVHRVINYNPDLLQANGYTYDGANEWTANGSCYNGIPLAQADITPAEDVNSLDQNSGYKQWNVTSMLQQWVNDPAINFGLMLNSDSVASSDSYRFFAASEATDPGQRPRLEIIYNGGELKYPKAWYKDEDGDKYSDGTSLLSFERPSPHYYLASELRAISGDCNDNDPSIHPGAVEICGDGIDQNCDGSDLQCPQTWYEDEDGDGYSDGTWMEAVERPSPSYYLVSELIAITGDCNDSDPSIHPGAEEICGDGIDQDCDGSDLPCPPQASPGDMDNDGDGFTPNQGDCNDNDPTIYPGAPEICGDGIDQDCDGSDLQCEPEPMQNFVMEIDEVEVNDQWQFVPFTKIFVNPVVVAKPMSLNGGDPSVIRIKNVTLNGFEIRIQEWDYLDGRHTYETVGYMVMEAGSYELPNGIKVEAGTFEARSLETANFDQTFNQIPVVISGVTTENAAKAVTGRIFNVSLNAFEFELQNQESFGRSSHEADETISYIAWEPSSGEVDGMNYIVDSTPNEVTHRLYYLPFYPSFDNPPIFVGDMQTRNGGDAANVRWQNKDANGIEVQIDEEQSKDREVNHIKEVVGYMAFIPAH
;
A
#
# COMPACT_ATOMS: atom_id res chain seq x y z
N MET A 1 -24.14 80.44 23.87
CA MET A 1 -24.21 79.46 22.76
C MET A 1 -22.78 79.20 22.34
N ASN A 2 -22.18 78.14 22.89
CA ASN A 2 -20.81 77.74 22.58
C ASN A 2 -20.76 77.30 21.12
N LYS A 3 -19.85 77.90 20.34
CA LYS A 3 -19.62 77.57 18.94
C LYS A 3 -18.74 76.33 18.87
N GLN A 4 -19.30 75.15 18.61
CA GLN A 4 -18.49 73.97 18.28
C GLN A 4 -17.65 74.21 17.01
N ILE A 5 -16.53 73.51 16.91
CA ILE A 5 -15.72 73.37 15.69
C ILE A 5 -16.47 72.40 14.77
N HIS A 6 -16.64 72.72 13.48
CA HIS A 6 -17.55 72.00 12.55
C HIS A 6 -16.83 71.29 11.39
N GLN A 7 -15.50 71.14 11.44
CA GLN A 7 -14.76 70.43 10.39
C GLN A 7 -14.21 69.10 10.91
N HIS A 8 -14.48 68.04 10.14
CA HIS A 8 -14.04 66.67 10.43
C HIS A 8 -12.55 66.49 10.10
N ILE A 9 -11.79 65.93 11.05
CA ILE A 9 -10.41 65.51 10.82
C ILE A 9 -10.44 64.21 9.98
N ARG A 10 -9.68 64.17 8.89
CA ARG A 10 -9.40 62.94 8.13
C ARG A 10 -8.02 62.41 8.51
N LEU A 11 -7.98 61.24 9.15
CA LEU A 11 -6.75 60.53 9.48
C LEU A 11 -6.24 59.75 8.25
N CYS A 12 -4.93 59.56 8.20
CA CYS A 12 -4.26 58.67 7.25
C CYS A 12 -3.05 58.02 7.95
N LEU A 13 -2.73 56.76 7.60
CA LEU A 13 -1.55 56.07 8.10
C LEU A 13 -0.36 56.30 7.17
N LEU A 14 0.82 56.56 7.73
CA LEU A 14 2.08 56.53 7.00
C LEU A 14 2.96 55.43 7.61
N ILE A 15 3.23 54.36 6.85
CA ILE A 15 4.02 53.22 7.30
C ILE A 15 5.49 53.46 6.89
N LEU A 16 6.41 53.48 7.86
CA LEU A 16 7.84 53.52 7.61
C LEU A 16 8.47 52.26 8.24
N THR A 17 8.62 51.21 7.46
CA THR A 17 9.27 49.96 7.91
C THR A 17 10.79 50.08 7.76
N ILE A 18 11.51 50.21 8.88
CA ILE A 18 12.97 50.01 8.91
C ILE A 18 13.22 48.59 9.41
N ILE A 19 13.41 47.65 8.48
CA ILE A 19 13.88 46.30 8.81
C ILE A 19 15.41 46.37 8.93
N SER A 20 15.93 46.28 10.16
CA SER A 20 17.37 46.17 10.42
C SER A 20 17.75 44.69 10.58
N PHE A 21 18.47 44.12 9.61
CA PHE A 21 19.15 42.81 9.74
C PHE A 21 20.41 42.92 10.65
N PRO A 22 20.95 41.81 11.22
CA PRO A 22 21.31 41.75 12.62
C PRO A 22 22.81 41.93 12.90
N VAL A 23 23.09 42.58 14.02
CA VAL A 23 24.35 42.43 14.74
C VAL A 23 24.11 41.40 15.85
N ILE A 24 24.81 40.27 15.76
CA ILE A 24 24.87 39.23 16.79
C ILE A 24 25.48 39.84 18.06
N LEU A 25 24.70 39.90 19.16
CA LEU A 25 25.16 39.70 20.56
C LEU A 25 24.01 39.92 21.57
N LEU A 26 23.61 38.82 22.23
CA LEU A 26 23.07 38.70 23.59
C LEU A 26 22.53 40.00 24.24
N SER A 27 21.24 40.29 24.04
CA SER A 27 20.40 40.92 25.08
C SER A 27 18.92 40.77 24.74
N SER A 28 18.12 40.37 25.72
CA SER A 28 16.66 40.37 25.66
C SER A 28 16.15 41.82 25.53
N HIS A 29 15.83 42.26 24.32
CA HIS A 29 15.07 43.47 24.09
C HIS A 29 13.93 43.14 23.14
N ALA A 30 12.69 43.24 23.66
CA ALA A 30 11.49 43.23 22.83
C ALA A 30 11.62 44.33 21.77
N HIS A 31 11.48 43.97 20.50
CA HIS A 31 11.32 44.94 19.43
C HIS A 31 9.93 45.57 19.58
N ALA A 32 9.88 46.90 19.61
CA ALA A 32 8.63 47.65 19.70
C ALA A 32 8.22 48.07 18.28
N ALA A 33 7.02 47.68 17.84
CA ALA A 33 6.49 48.17 16.58
C ALA A 33 6.11 49.66 16.71
N GLU A 34 6.52 50.47 15.72
CA GLU A 34 6.24 51.90 15.66
C GLU A 34 5.22 52.23 14.56
N LEU A 35 4.26 53.10 14.86
CA LEU A 35 3.25 53.58 13.92
C LEU A 35 3.19 55.11 13.92
N THR A 36 3.29 55.73 12.74
CA THR A 36 3.06 57.17 12.58
C THR A 36 1.63 57.43 12.11
N LEU A 37 0.85 58.12 12.94
CA LEU A 37 -0.45 58.65 12.57
C LEU A 37 -0.28 60.05 11.99
N ALA A 38 -0.88 60.34 10.84
CA ALA A 38 -0.90 61.67 10.24
C ALA A 38 -2.33 62.10 9.88
N TRP A 39 -2.57 63.40 9.83
CA TRP A 39 -3.86 63.96 9.44
C TRP A 39 -3.70 65.28 8.70
N SER A 40 -4.78 65.76 8.10
CA SER A 40 -4.82 67.10 7.51
C SER A 40 -5.19 68.14 8.57
N LYS A 41 -4.52 69.30 8.57
CA LYS A 41 -4.85 70.43 9.43
C LYS A 41 -6.27 70.94 9.09
N PRO A 42 -7.20 71.04 10.07
CA PRO A 42 -8.50 71.66 9.83
C PRO A 42 -8.37 73.14 9.44
N ASP A 43 -9.17 73.58 8.48
CA ASP A 43 -9.24 74.98 8.05
C ASP A 43 -10.12 75.82 9.00
N ASP A 44 -9.72 75.82 10.28
CA ASP A 44 -10.34 76.64 11.34
C ASP A 44 -9.25 77.28 12.20
N SER A 45 -9.13 78.61 12.09
CA SER A 45 -8.14 79.42 12.82
C SER A 45 -8.23 79.36 14.35
N ARG A 46 -9.31 78.76 14.91
CA ARG A 46 -9.49 78.59 16.35
C ARG A 46 -8.78 77.36 16.91
N VAL A 47 -8.40 76.40 16.06
CA VAL A 47 -7.72 75.17 16.50
C VAL A 47 -6.37 75.53 17.08
N THR A 48 -6.12 75.09 18.31
CA THR A 48 -4.85 75.26 19.02
C THR A 48 -4.10 73.94 19.24
N GLY A 49 -4.76 72.80 18.99
CA GLY A 49 -4.15 71.48 19.15
C GLY A 49 -5.11 70.33 18.87
N TYR A 50 -4.63 69.11 19.12
CA TYR A 50 -5.32 67.84 18.87
C TYR A 50 -5.24 66.89 20.06
N HIS A 51 -6.31 66.12 20.28
CA HIS A 51 -6.34 64.97 21.16
C HIS A 51 -6.41 63.70 20.31
N ILE A 52 -5.46 62.79 20.51
CA ILE A 52 -5.37 61.53 19.78
C ILE A 52 -5.71 60.40 20.75
N TYR A 53 -6.64 59.56 20.35
CA TYR A 53 -7.17 58.44 21.10
C TYR A 53 -6.71 57.15 20.45
N SER A 54 -6.22 56.21 21.25
CA SER A 54 -5.79 54.89 20.79
C SER A 54 -6.13 53.83 21.82
N GLY A 55 -6.39 52.61 21.37
CA GLY A 55 -6.52 51.45 22.25
C GLY A 55 -6.64 50.16 21.47
N ILE A 56 -6.61 49.03 22.16
CA ILE A 56 -6.83 47.72 21.54
C ILE A 56 -8.21 47.72 20.87
N SER A 57 -8.28 47.20 19.65
CA SER A 57 -9.50 47.15 18.85
C SER A 57 -10.66 46.52 19.63
N GLY A 58 -11.84 47.14 19.55
CA GLY A 58 -13.04 46.70 20.29
C GLY A 58 -13.11 47.12 21.76
N THR A 59 -12.11 47.82 22.30
CA THR A 59 -12.17 48.41 23.65
C THR A 59 -12.76 49.82 23.65
N ASN A 60 -13.12 50.35 24.84
CA ASN A 60 -13.59 51.73 24.98
C ASN A 60 -12.43 52.75 24.98
N PHE A 61 -11.71 52.83 23.86
CA PHE A 61 -10.48 53.61 23.71
C PHE A 61 -10.68 55.14 23.66
N LYS A 62 -11.92 55.60 23.39
CA LYS A 62 -12.26 57.04 23.31
C LYS A 62 -12.49 57.70 24.68
N SER A 63 -12.21 57.00 25.78
CA SER A 63 -12.48 57.46 27.15
C SER A 63 -11.47 58.50 27.67
N ALA A 64 -10.24 58.51 27.15
CA ALA A 64 -9.21 59.51 27.43
C ALA A 64 -8.20 59.59 26.27
N PRO A 65 -7.63 60.77 25.97
CA PRO A 65 -6.63 60.88 24.92
C PRO A 65 -5.34 60.15 25.30
N ALA A 66 -4.82 59.35 24.38
CA ALA A 66 -3.52 58.70 24.48
C ALA A 66 -2.38 59.70 24.26
N GLN A 67 -2.57 60.71 23.40
CA GLN A 67 -1.64 61.81 23.21
C GLN A 67 -2.37 63.15 23.05
N THR A 68 -1.78 64.23 23.58
CA THR A 68 -2.26 65.61 23.41
C THR A 68 -1.19 66.45 22.73
N ILE A 69 -1.53 67.06 21.61
CA ILE A 69 -0.63 67.86 20.77
C ILE A 69 -1.05 69.32 20.87
N ASN A 70 -0.22 70.14 21.53
CA ASN A 70 -0.50 71.57 21.77
C ASN A 70 0.06 72.46 20.64
N SER A 71 -0.05 72.01 19.40
CA SER A 71 0.39 72.74 18.22
C SER A 71 -0.56 72.47 17.07
N PRO A 72 -1.23 73.49 16.50
CA PRO A 72 -2.14 73.28 15.37
C PRO A 72 -1.40 72.97 14.07
N ASP A 73 -0.09 73.20 14.02
CA ASP A 73 0.78 72.95 12.86
C ASP A 73 1.42 71.55 12.88
N GLN A 74 1.38 70.84 14.01
CA GLN A 74 1.83 69.46 14.08
C GLN A 74 0.66 68.54 13.70
N THR A 75 0.74 67.92 12.53
CA THR A 75 -0.33 67.05 12.00
C THR A 75 0.10 65.60 11.88
N SER A 76 1.02 65.18 12.74
CA SER A 76 1.41 63.78 12.90
C SER A 76 1.92 63.48 14.31
N CYS A 77 1.82 62.22 14.72
CA CYS A 77 2.44 61.70 15.94
C CYS A 77 2.85 60.23 15.80
N LEU A 78 3.83 59.84 16.61
CA LEU A 78 4.38 58.49 16.66
C LEU A 78 3.80 57.74 17.86
N PHE A 79 3.37 56.51 17.65
CA PHE A 79 3.08 55.53 18.68
C PHE A 79 4.19 54.48 18.67
N SER A 80 4.89 54.37 19.79
CA SER A 80 5.89 53.31 20.04
C SER A 80 5.29 52.23 20.96
N ASP A 81 5.98 51.10 21.05
CA ASP A 81 5.67 50.02 21.98
C ASP A 81 4.31 49.35 21.74
N LEU A 82 3.86 49.29 20.48
CA LEU A 82 2.67 48.53 20.11
C LEU A 82 2.97 47.03 20.13
N THR A 83 2.01 46.23 20.60
CA THR A 83 2.15 44.77 20.66
C THR A 83 1.99 44.17 19.27
N GLU A 84 2.97 43.39 18.85
CA GLU A 84 2.95 42.60 17.61
C GLU A 84 1.75 41.61 17.59
N GLY A 85 1.11 41.46 16.43
CA GLY A 85 -0.10 40.64 16.27
C GLY A 85 -1.39 41.25 16.84
N GLN A 86 -1.32 42.43 17.48
CA GLN A 86 -2.47 43.09 18.09
C GLN A 86 -3.04 44.19 17.18
N SER A 87 -4.37 44.21 17.02
CA SER A 87 -5.08 45.31 16.36
C SER A 87 -5.34 46.48 17.33
N TYR A 88 -5.09 47.70 16.86
CA TYR A 88 -5.35 48.95 17.57
C TYR A 88 -6.29 49.86 16.78
N ASP A 89 -7.23 50.51 17.48
CA ASP A 89 -8.13 51.52 16.95
C ASP A 89 -7.65 52.93 17.31
N PHE A 90 -7.71 53.85 16.34
CA PHE A 90 -7.28 55.26 16.49
C PHE A 90 -8.38 56.24 16.09
N ALA A 91 -8.49 57.35 16.81
CA ALA A 91 -9.36 58.47 16.45
C ALA A 91 -8.77 59.79 16.98
N ALA A 92 -9.19 60.94 16.44
CA ALA A 92 -8.74 62.25 16.90
C ALA A 92 -9.87 63.26 17.05
N THR A 93 -9.67 64.23 17.94
CA THR A 93 -10.43 65.48 18.03
C THR A 93 -9.49 66.69 17.94
N SER A 94 -10.00 67.85 17.56
CA SER A 94 -9.29 69.13 17.61
C SER A 94 -9.86 69.99 18.74
N PHE A 95 -9.03 70.84 19.36
CA PHE A 95 -9.47 71.72 20.45
C PHE A 95 -9.03 73.18 20.28
N ASP A 96 -9.81 74.11 20.82
CA ASP A 96 -9.51 75.55 20.87
C ASP A 96 -8.81 75.99 22.18
N ALA A 97 -8.42 77.27 22.25
CA ALA A 97 -7.71 77.83 23.42
C ALA A 97 -8.52 77.76 24.73
N GLU A 98 -9.84 77.61 24.63
CA GLU A 98 -10.76 77.44 25.74
C GLU A 98 -11.01 75.96 26.11
N GLY A 99 -10.44 75.01 25.35
CA GLY A 99 -10.54 73.57 25.56
C GLY A 99 -11.83 72.93 25.02
N ASN A 100 -12.56 73.59 24.12
CA ASN A 100 -13.71 73.00 23.47
C ASN A 100 -13.25 72.07 22.34
N GLU A 101 -13.77 70.84 22.30
CA GLU A 101 -13.40 69.83 21.31
C GLU A 101 -14.40 69.72 20.15
N SER A 102 -13.90 69.29 18.98
CA SER A 102 -14.70 68.82 17.85
C SER A 102 -15.31 67.44 18.11
N ASP A 103 -16.17 66.99 17.20
CA ASP A 103 -16.52 65.57 17.11
C ASP A 103 -15.27 64.73 16.76
N PHE A 104 -15.32 63.44 17.07
CA PHE A 104 -14.26 62.49 16.70
C PHE A 104 -14.15 62.37 15.17
N SER A 105 -12.93 62.12 14.71
CA SER A 105 -12.70 61.55 13.38
C SER A 105 -13.35 60.17 13.25
N GLU A 106 -13.38 59.67 12.01
CA GLU A 106 -13.58 58.24 11.77
C GLU A 106 -12.50 57.43 12.53
N THR A 107 -12.89 56.24 12.99
CA THR A 107 -11.96 55.31 13.62
C THR A 107 -11.16 54.61 12.54
N ILE A 108 -9.84 54.57 12.67
CA ILE A 108 -8.99 53.73 11.83
C ILE A 108 -8.44 52.57 12.67
N THR A 109 -8.55 51.36 12.14
CA THR A 109 -7.99 50.16 12.76
C THR A 109 -6.69 49.77 12.06
N HIS A 110 -5.65 49.47 12.82
CA HIS A 110 -4.38 48.98 12.31
C HIS A 110 -3.96 47.70 13.04
N LEU A 111 -3.70 46.64 12.29
CA LEU A 111 -3.09 45.41 12.79
C LEU A 111 -1.56 45.57 12.75
N VAL A 112 -0.93 45.44 13.92
CA VAL A 112 0.54 45.41 14.00
C VAL A 112 1.02 44.05 13.51
N ALA A 113 1.85 44.02 12.48
CA ALA A 113 2.41 42.78 11.95
C ALA A 113 3.18 42.02 13.04
N ALA A 114 2.98 40.70 13.13
CA ALA A 114 3.76 39.84 14.00
C ALA A 114 5.20 39.74 13.48
N ALA A 115 6.22 39.72 14.35
CA ALA A 115 7.57 39.36 13.92
C ALA A 115 7.56 37.93 13.34
N PRO A 116 8.27 37.68 12.22
CA PRO A 116 8.29 36.36 11.64
C PRO A 116 9.17 35.45 12.51
N GLU A 117 8.63 34.31 12.94
CA GLU A 117 9.32 33.40 13.86
C GLU A 117 10.51 32.72 13.16
N VAL A 118 11.66 32.69 13.83
CA VAL A 118 12.83 31.92 13.37
C VAL A 118 12.54 30.45 13.63
N GLN A 119 12.50 29.66 12.56
CA GLN A 119 12.29 28.22 12.63
C GLN A 119 13.61 27.47 12.43
N THR A 120 13.70 26.28 13.01
CA THR A 120 14.80 25.35 12.76
C THR A 120 14.40 24.43 11.61
N TRP A 121 15.17 24.49 10.53
CA TRP A 121 14.99 23.67 9.34
C TRP A 121 16.09 22.62 9.28
N TYR A 122 15.75 21.40 8.89
CA TYR A 122 16.65 20.25 8.75
C TYR A 122 16.83 19.96 7.27
N LYS A 123 18.07 19.71 6.85
CA LYS A 123 18.40 19.42 5.45
C LYS A 123 17.93 18.02 5.11
N ASP A 124 17.27 17.89 3.98
CA ASP A 124 16.92 16.64 3.30
C ASP A 124 17.20 16.93 1.82
N ALA A 125 18.32 16.40 1.31
CA ALA A 125 18.85 16.80 0.01
C ALA A 125 18.40 15.90 -1.14
N ASP A 126 17.98 14.68 -0.87
CA ASP A 126 17.45 13.73 -1.84
C ASP A 126 15.92 13.59 -1.79
N GLY A 127 15.28 14.12 -0.75
CA GLY A 127 13.83 14.25 -0.63
C GLY A 127 13.13 12.99 -0.12
N ASP A 128 13.84 12.12 0.59
CA ASP A 128 13.27 10.88 1.14
C ASP A 128 12.58 11.05 2.51
N GLY A 129 12.63 12.25 3.08
CA GLY A 129 12.03 12.59 4.36
C GLY A 129 12.91 12.30 5.58
N TYR A 130 14.16 11.87 5.41
CA TYR A 130 15.13 11.72 6.48
C TYR A 130 16.19 12.83 6.40
N SER A 131 16.88 13.08 7.51
CA SER A 131 17.94 14.08 7.58
C SER A 131 19.17 13.51 8.27
N ASP A 132 20.36 13.90 7.82
CA ASP A 132 21.62 13.60 8.51
C ASP A 132 21.80 14.38 9.84
N GLY A 133 20.84 15.26 10.16
CA GLY A 133 20.87 16.15 11.32
C GLY A 133 21.47 17.52 11.05
N THR A 134 21.81 17.82 9.80
CA THR A 134 22.22 19.16 9.38
C THR A 134 21.05 20.13 9.50
N ALA A 135 21.11 21.05 10.47
CA ALA A 135 20.06 22.02 10.72
C ALA A 135 20.51 23.48 10.54
N MET A 136 19.56 24.35 10.19
CA MET A 136 19.75 25.79 10.03
C MET A 136 18.58 26.56 10.65
N GLU A 137 18.86 27.69 11.29
CA GLU A 137 17.83 28.61 11.80
C GLU A 137 17.59 29.74 10.79
N SER A 138 16.36 29.85 10.26
CA SER A 138 15.98 30.93 9.36
C SER A 138 14.48 31.24 9.44
N VAL A 139 14.15 32.47 9.03
CA VAL A 139 12.76 32.97 8.98
C VAL A 139 12.00 32.42 7.77
N GLU A 140 12.70 32.30 6.64
CA GLU A 140 12.17 31.72 5.39
C GLU A 140 12.85 30.38 5.14
N ARG A 141 12.13 29.45 4.50
CA ARG A 141 12.62 28.09 4.18
C ARG A 141 13.85 28.15 3.26
N PRO A 142 15.02 27.63 3.68
CA PRO A 142 16.15 27.42 2.79
C PRO A 142 15.85 26.27 1.80
N ALA A 143 16.38 26.35 0.58
CA ALA A 143 16.20 25.29 -0.41
C ALA A 143 16.80 23.96 0.08
N SER A 144 16.06 22.86 -0.07
CA SER A 144 16.40 21.51 0.44
C SER A 144 16.44 21.40 1.98
N TYR A 145 15.71 22.26 2.68
CA TYR A 145 15.52 22.18 4.13
C TYR A 145 14.02 22.20 4.50
N PHE A 146 13.66 21.41 5.50
CA PHE A 146 12.28 21.13 5.91
C PHE A 146 12.12 21.25 7.44
N LEU A 147 10.89 21.44 7.91
CA LEU A 147 10.60 21.44 9.34
C LEU A 147 10.66 20.01 9.89
N ALA A 148 10.89 19.88 11.20
CA ALA A 148 10.88 18.58 11.88
C ALA A 148 9.56 17.80 11.69
N SER A 149 8.44 18.51 11.48
CA SER A 149 7.12 17.92 11.23
C SER A 149 6.92 17.47 9.79
N GLU A 150 7.79 17.89 8.87
CA GLU A 150 7.73 17.55 7.44
C GLU A 150 8.66 16.37 7.11
N LEU A 151 9.46 15.92 8.07
CA LEU A 151 10.41 14.83 7.95
C LEU A 151 9.95 13.63 8.79
N ILE A 152 10.26 12.43 8.32
CA ILE A 152 10.08 11.18 9.05
C ILE A 152 11.06 11.11 10.23
N ALA A 153 12.31 11.53 10.03
CA ALA A 153 13.27 11.69 11.11
C ALA A 153 14.24 12.87 10.86
N ILE A 154 14.56 13.59 11.94
CA ILE A 154 15.45 14.76 11.89
C ILE A 154 16.94 14.42 12.04
N THR A 155 17.29 13.15 12.18
CA THR A 155 18.65 12.62 12.30
C THR A 155 18.65 11.15 11.91
N GLY A 156 19.77 10.64 11.40
CA GLY A 156 20.00 9.21 11.26
C GLY A 156 20.20 8.75 9.82
N ASP A 157 19.94 9.62 8.85
CA ASP A 157 20.35 9.41 7.47
C ASP A 157 21.88 9.39 7.39
N CYS A 158 22.41 8.28 6.87
CA CYS A 158 23.83 8.05 6.70
C CYS A 158 24.35 8.47 5.30
N ASN A 159 23.46 8.78 4.35
CA ASN A 159 23.77 9.40 3.07
C ASN A 159 22.62 10.25 2.49
N ASP A 160 22.53 11.49 2.99
CA ASP A 160 21.61 12.60 2.63
C ASP A 160 21.74 13.13 1.17
N ASN A 161 22.16 12.31 0.22
CA ASN A 161 22.12 12.59 -1.21
C ASN A 161 21.70 11.35 -2.03
N ASP A 162 21.24 10.29 -1.37
CA ASP A 162 20.79 9.04 -1.97
C ASP A 162 19.50 8.57 -1.25
N PRO A 163 18.32 8.73 -1.88
CA PRO A 163 17.04 8.47 -1.23
C PRO A 163 16.79 6.97 -0.96
N SER A 164 17.73 6.09 -1.33
CA SER A 164 17.69 4.66 -1.03
C SER A 164 18.42 4.29 0.27
N ILE A 165 19.09 5.24 0.92
CA ILE A 165 19.93 5.02 2.11
C ILE A 165 19.42 5.88 3.27
N HIS A 166 18.56 5.29 4.09
CA HIS A 166 17.99 5.97 5.25
C HIS A 166 17.57 4.97 6.34
N PRO A 167 17.35 5.40 7.59
CA PRO A 167 16.83 4.53 8.64
C PRO A 167 15.58 3.75 8.22
N GLY A 168 15.66 2.43 8.26
CA GLY A 168 14.55 1.55 7.87
C GLY A 168 14.41 1.29 6.37
N ALA A 169 15.34 1.76 5.52
CA ALA A 169 15.44 1.32 4.13
C ALA A 169 15.65 -0.20 4.05
N ALA A 170 15.26 -0.80 2.93
CA ALA A 170 15.48 -2.23 2.70
C ALA A 170 16.96 -2.48 2.40
N GLU A 171 17.57 -3.39 3.15
CA GLU A 171 18.96 -3.78 2.96
C GLU A 171 19.19 -4.53 1.64
N ILE A 172 20.18 -4.09 0.88
CA ILE A 172 20.70 -4.80 -0.29
C ILE A 172 21.85 -5.69 0.18
N CYS A 173 21.51 -6.95 0.45
CA CYS A 173 22.43 -7.89 1.05
C CYS A 173 23.85 -7.95 0.42
N GLY A 174 24.87 -7.58 1.19
CA GLY A 174 26.29 -7.85 0.90
C GLY A 174 26.92 -6.97 -0.16
N ASP A 175 26.31 -5.83 -0.49
CA ASP A 175 26.86 -4.84 -1.43
C ASP A 175 27.90 -3.90 -0.78
N GLY A 176 28.07 -4.01 0.55
CA GLY A 176 29.01 -3.22 1.35
C GLY A 176 28.49 -1.83 1.70
N ILE A 177 27.23 -1.54 1.42
CA ILE A 177 26.52 -0.31 1.77
C ILE A 177 25.50 -0.67 2.86
N ASP A 178 25.38 0.21 3.85
CA ASP A 178 24.45 0.08 4.98
C ASP A 178 23.23 0.95 4.64
N GLN A 179 22.26 0.40 3.92
CA GLN A 179 21.13 1.18 3.41
C GLN A 179 20.21 1.62 4.54
N ASN A 180 20.02 0.77 5.54
CA ASN A 180 19.11 1.02 6.65
C ASN A 180 19.74 1.84 7.79
N CYS A 181 21.01 2.23 7.64
CA CYS A 181 21.80 2.99 8.59
C CYS A 181 21.87 2.38 10.01
N ASP A 182 21.81 1.05 10.14
CA ASP A 182 21.89 0.32 11.42
C ASP A 182 23.33 0.05 11.90
N GLY A 183 24.31 0.39 11.06
CA GLY A 183 25.74 0.20 11.29
C GLY A 183 26.27 -1.13 10.75
N SER A 184 25.46 -1.89 10.00
CA SER A 184 25.82 -3.17 9.40
C SER A 184 25.04 -3.50 8.12
N ASP A 185 25.77 -3.62 7.01
CA ASP A 185 25.28 -4.29 5.80
C ASP A 185 24.79 -5.72 6.12
N LEU A 186 23.55 -6.02 5.74
CA LEU A 186 22.92 -7.32 5.90
C LEU A 186 23.67 -8.40 5.12
N MET A 187 24.50 -9.18 5.82
CA MET A 187 25.20 -10.31 5.24
C MET A 187 24.24 -11.48 4.94
N CYS A 188 23.67 -11.56 3.73
CA CYS A 188 23.04 -12.78 3.25
C CYS A 188 24.10 -13.90 3.10
N VAL A 189 23.79 -15.11 3.56
CA VAL A 189 24.54 -16.31 3.17
C VAL A 189 24.26 -16.55 1.69
N VAL A 190 25.14 -16.07 0.81
CA VAL A 190 25.13 -16.45 -0.61
C VAL A 190 25.35 -17.96 -0.68
N VAL A 191 24.28 -18.73 -0.85
CA VAL A 191 24.40 -20.12 -1.24
C VAL A 191 24.55 -20.12 -2.75
N GLU A 192 25.79 -20.15 -3.24
CA GLU A 192 26.09 -20.34 -4.66
C GLU A 192 25.33 -21.56 -5.18
N GLY A 193 24.38 -21.34 -6.08
CA GLY A 193 23.65 -22.42 -6.70
C GLY A 193 24.44 -23.00 -7.86
N SER A 194 24.21 -24.28 -8.14
CA SER A 194 24.80 -24.95 -9.31
C SER A 194 23.74 -25.71 -10.09
N VAL A 195 23.84 -25.67 -11.42
CA VAL A 195 22.97 -26.46 -12.30
C VAL A 195 23.82 -27.17 -13.33
N THR A 196 23.49 -28.43 -13.61
CA THR A 196 24.18 -29.21 -14.65
C THR A 196 23.33 -29.26 -15.91
N LEU A 197 23.80 -28.59 -16.96
CA LEU A 197 23.26 -28.72 -18.31
C LEU A 197 23.84 -29.98 -18.96
N SER A 198 23.00 -30.78 -19.61
CA SER A 198 23.42 -31.94 -20.39
C SER A 198 22.76 -31.90 -21.78
N TRP A 199 23.49 -32.28 -22.82
CA TRP A 199 23.02 -32.27 -24.20
C TRP A 199 23.44 -33.53 -24.96
N THR A 200 22.98 -33.66 -26.21
CA THR A 200 23.39 -34.76 -27.10
C THR A 200 24.44 -34.26 -28.09
N LYS A 201 25.48 -35.06 -28.32
CA LYS A 201 26.53 -34.75 -29.32
C LYS A 201 25.91 -34.67 -30.74
N PRO A 202 26.15 -33.59 -31.51
CA PRO A 202 25.73 -33.51 -32.91
C PRO A 202 26.36 -34.61 -33.78
N ASP A 203 25.60 -35.15 -34.73
CA ASP A 203 26.07 -36.15 -35.71
C ASP A 203 26.87 -35.48 -36.85
N ASP A 204 27.95 -34.78 -36.49
CA ASP A 204 28.86 -34.12 -37.43
C ASP A 204 30.32 -34.24 -36.94
N GLU A 205 31.16 -34.94 -37.71
CA GLU A 205 32.56 -35.21 -37.37
C GLU A 205 33.44 -33.94 -37.37
N ARG A 206 32.93 -32.80 -37.86
CA ARG A 206 33.67 -31.53 -37.88
C ARG A 206 33.60 -30.77 -36.56
N VAL A 207 32.64 -31.09 -35.69
CA VAL A 207 32.49 -30.45 -34.37
C VAL A 207 33.69 -30.80 -33.51
N VAL A 208 34.37 -29.78 -32.99
CA VAL A 208 35.53 -29.93 -32.10
C VAL A 208 35.26 -29.43 -30.68
N GLY A 209 34.18 -28.70 -30.46
CA GLY A 209 33.80 -28.18 -29.15
C GLY A 209 32.44 -27.46 -29.13
N TYR A 210 32.11 -26.90 -27.96
CA TYR A 210 30.85 -26.21 -27.68
C TYR A 210 31.09 -24.87 -26.98
N ASN A 211 30.25 -23.89 -27.26
CA ASN A 211 30.13 -22.66 -26.48
C ASN A 211 28.82 -22.71 -25.70
N LEU A 212 28.87 -22.43 -24.40
CA LEU A 212 27.70 -22.43 -23.53
C LEU A 212 27.36 -21.02 -23.09
N TYR A 213 26.08 -20.73 -23.03
CA TYR A 213 25.52 -19.42 -22.72
C TYR A 213 24.56 -19.55 -21.54
N CYS A 214 24.61 -18.57 -20.64
CA CYS A 214 23.79 -18.48 -19.45
C CYS A 214 23.52 -17.01 -19.14
N GLY A 215 22.28 -16.68 -18.77
CA GLY A 215 21.85 -15.35 -18.34
C GLY A 215 20.54 -15.44 -17.56
N LYS A 216 20.19 -14.40 -16.78
CA LYS A 216 18.88 -14.34 -16.11
C LYS A 216 17.79 -14.30 -17.17
N THR A 217 16.69 -15.04 -16.98
CA THR A 217 15.54 -15.01 -17.90
C THR A 217 15.09 -13.55 -18.10
N GLY A 218 14.78 -13.15 -19.34
CA GLY A 218 14.40 -11.76 -19.67
C GLY A 218 15.57 -10.83 -20.00
N THR A 219 16.82 -11.26 -19.85
CA THR A 219 18.01 -10.52 -20.32
C THR A 219 18.51 -11.05 -21.66
N GLU A 220 19.11 -10.19 -22.49
CA GLU A 220 19.85 -10.67 -23.66
C GLU A 220 21.03 -11.53 -23.20
N PHE A 221 21.21 -12.70 -23.81
CA PHE A 221 22.43 -13.48 -23.61
C PHE A 221 23.65 -12.60 -23.91
N LYS A 222 24.64 -12.59 -23.02
CA LYS A 222 25.93 -11.94 -23.32
C LYS A 222 26.43 -12.41 -24.69
N LEU A 223 26.85 -11.48 -25.53
CA LEU A 223 27.45 -11.76 -26.84
C LEU A 223 28.71 -12.65 -26.77
N ALA A 224 29.26 -12.86 -25.56
CA ALA A 224 30.36 -13.78 -25.28
C ALA A 224 29.86 -15.01 -24.49
N PRO A 225 30.35 -16.23 -24.82
CA PRO A 225 29.96 -17.45 -24.12
C PRO A 225 30.43 -17.44 -22.66
N TYR A 226 29.61 -18.02 -21.78
CA TYR A 226 29.94 -18.24 -20.37
C TYR A 226 31.15 -19.17 -20.25
N VAL A 227 31.18 -20.23 -21.06
CA VAL A 227 32.34 -21.13 -21.15
C VAL A 227 32.46 -21.74 -22.56
N THR A 228 33.71 -21.93 -23.00
CA THR A 228 34.05 -22.67 -24.21
C THR A 228 34.67 -24.02 -23.85
N ILE A 229 34.06 -25.09 -24.33
CA ILE A 229 34.49 -26.47 -24.11
C ILE A 229 35.17 -26.98 -25.39
N ASN A 230 36.50 -27.11 -25.37
CA ASN A 230 37.30 -27.60 -26.50
C ASN A 230 37.33 -29.15 -26.58
N SER A 231 36.16 -29.78 -26.53
CA SER A 231 36.01 -31.23 -26.58
C SER A 231 34.62 -31.62 -27.13
N ALA A 232 34.60 -32.24 -28.30
CA ALA A 232 33.36 -32.73 -28.92
C ALA A 232 32.69 -33.89 -28.16
N ASP A 233 33.43 -34.57 -27.27
CA ASP A 233 32.95 -35.72 -26.49
C ASP A 233 32.37 -35.32 -25.13
N THR A 234 32.52 -34.06 -24.73
CA THR A 234 31.94 -33.54 -23.49
C THR A 234 30.52 -33.08 -23.76
N THR A 235 29.53 -33.69 -23.11
CA THR A 235 28.10 -33.42 -23.34
C THR A 235 27.35 -33.00 -22.07
N SER A 236 28.07 -32.54 -21.06
CA SER A 236 27.50 -31.92 -19.87
C SER A 236 28.45 -30.89 -19.28
N TYR A 237 27.88 -29.89 -18.59
CA TYR A 237 28.62 -28.86 -17.88
C TYR A 237 27.82 -28.37 -16.67
N THR A 238 28.49 -28.17 -15.55
CA THR A 238 27.89 -27.61 -14.34
C THR A 238 28.22 -26.12 -14.27
N PHE A 239 27.20 -25.27 -14.37
CA PHE A 239 27.29 -23.86 -14.05
C PHE A 239 27.33 -23.72 -12.53
N THR A 240 28.29 -22.95 -12.03
CA THR A 240 28.47 -22.62 -10.62
C THR A 240 28.32 -21.11 -10.44
N ASP A 241 28.30 -20.66 -9.18
CA ASP A 241 28.26 -19.24 -8.85
C ASP A 241 27.00 -18.53 -9.40
N LEU A 242 25.90 -19.30 -9.52
CA LEU A 242 24.61 -18.76 -9.91
C LEU A 242 23.92 -18.17 -8.68
N GLU A 243 23.32 -17.00 -8.87
CA GLU A 243 22.63 -16.27 -7.81
C GLU A 243 21.30 -16.96 -7.44
N ALA A 244 21.14 -17.30 -6.16
CA ALA A 244 19.90 -17.81 -5.62
C ALA A 244 18.77 -16.77 -5.72
N GLY A 245 17.53 -17.19 -5.94
CA GLY A 245 16.36 -16.32 -6.12
C GLY A 245 16.00 -16.01 -7.58
N PHE A 246 16.84 -16.38 -8.55
CA PHE A 246 16.68 -16.02 -9.95
C PHE A 246 16.45 -17.23 -10.87
N GLU A 247 15.65 -17.03 -11.92
CA GLU A 247 15.56 -17.96 -13.04
C GLU A 247 16.62 -17.62 -14.10
N TYR A 248 17.36 -18.64 -14.54
CA TYR A 248 18.38 -18.54 -15.57
C TYR A 248 17.94 -19.28 -16.83
N SER A 249 18.24 -18.70 -17.98
CA SER A 249 18.12 -19.31 -19.31
C SER A 249 19.48 -19.84 -19.79
N PHE A 250 19.49 -21.01 -20.43
CA PHE A 250 20.69 -21.69 -20.92
C PHE A 250 20.56 -22.08 -22.39
N ALA A 251 21.63 -21.89 -23.16
CA ALA A 251 21.72 -22.32 -24.55
C ALA A 251 23.15 -22.75 -24.90
N ALA A 252 23.32 -23.47 -26.01
CA ALA A 252 24.62 -23.92 -26.50
C ALA A 252 24.75 -23.76 -28.02
N THR A 253 25.96 -23.47 -28.50
CA THR A 253 26.37 -23.62 -29.90
C THR A 253 27.50 -24.66 -30.00
N SER A 254 27.71 -25.20 -31.20
CA SER A 254 28.86 -26.06 -31.51
C SER A 254 29.77 -25.38 -32.52
N PHE A 255 31.07 -25.67 -32.49
CA PHE A 255 32.04 -25.07 -33.41
C PHE A 255 33.00 -26.08 -34.03
N ASP A 256 33.50 -25.75 -35.23
CA ASP A 256 34.49 -26.55 -35.98
C ASP A 256 35.95 -26.10 -35.73
N ALA A 257 36.92 -26.82 -36.32
CA ALA A 257 38.35 -26.53 -36.14
C ALA A 257 38.80 -25.17 -36.69
N ASP A 258 38.01 -24.55 -37.57
CA ASP A 258 38.26 -23.22 -38.14
C ASP A 258 37.57 -22.11 -37.33
N GLY A 259 36.80 -22.48 -36.29
CA GLY A 259 36.09 -21.57 -35.41
C GLY A 259 34.71 -21.12 -35.92
N ASN A 260 34.13 -21.81 -36.91
CA ASN A 260 32.78 -21.50 -37.37
C ASN A 260 31.76 -22.09 -36.39
N GLU A 261 30.80 -21.28 -35.97
CA GLU A 261 29.76 -21.68 -35.00
C GLU A 261 28.43 -22.04 -35.67
N SER A 262 27.68 -22.94 -35.03
CA SER A 262 26.29 -23.25 -35.39
C SER A 262 25.31 -22.19 -34.90
N ASP A 263 24.05 -22.30 -35.32
CA ASP A 263 22.94 -21.65 -34.63
C ASP A 263 22.83 -22.16 -33.17
N PHE A 264 22.13 -21.39 -32.33
CA PHE A 264 21.85 -21.76 -30.94
C PHE A 264 20.93 -22.99 -30.85
N SER A 265 21.11 -23.76 -29.78
CA SER A 265 20.11 -24.74 -29.33
C SER A 265 18.81 -24.05 -28.89
N GLU A 266 17.75 -24.84 -28.70
CA GLU A 266 16.61 -24.41 -27.89
C GLU A 266 17.07 -23.95 -26.50
N THR A 267 16.41 -22.93 -25.96
CA THR A 267 16.69 -22.42 -24.61
C THR A 267 15.99 -23.29 -23.57
N VAL A 268 16.68 -23.58 -22.47
CA VAL A 268 16.09 -24.22 -21.27
C VAL A 268 16.24 -23.30 -20.06
N THR A 269 15.27 -23.31 -19.14
CA THR A 269 15.32 -22.46 -17.93
C THR A 269 15.52 -23.28 -16.66
N TYR A 270 16.13 -22.67 -15.64
CA TYR A 270 16.30 -23.25 -14.31
C TYR A 270 16.30 -22.17 -13.22
N PHE A 271 15.52 -22.37 -12.16
CA PHE A 271 15.49 -21.51 -10.98
C PHE A 271 16.53 -21.94 -9.95
N VAL A 272 17.34 -21.00 -9.48
CA VAL A 272 18.46 -21.25 -8.56
C VAL A 272 18.05 -20.81 -7.15
N GLY A 273 18.18 -21.65 -6.12
CA GLY A 273 17.83 -21.26 -4.73
C GLY A 273 18.18 -22.29 -3.65
N SER A 274 18.37 -21.81 -2.41
CA SER A 274 18.40 -22.65 -1.19
C SER A 274 17.05 -22.57 -0.50
N PRO A 275 16.48 -23.69 0.00
CA PRO A 275 15.23 -23.66 0.74
C PRO A 275 15.40 -22.90 2.07
N ASP A 276 14.31 -22.26 2.50
CA ASP A 276 14.14 -21.79 3.87
C ASP A 276 14.31 -22.95 4.88
N PRO A 277 15.01 -22.75 6.01
CA PRO A 277 14.89 -23.62 7.16
C PRO A 277 13.76 -23.16 8.11
N ASP A 278 12.47 -23.30 7.79
CA ASP A 278 11.40 -23.10 8.81
C ASP A 278 10.04 -23.84 8.54
N PRO A 279 8.97 -23.72 9.36
CA PRO A 279 8.47 -24.77 10.26
C PRO A 279 7.06 -25.26 9.88
N ASP A 280 6.93 -26.30 9.08
CA ASP A 280 5.60 -26.87 8.78
C ASP A 280 5.59 -28.40 8.85
N THR A 281 6.06 -28.90 9.98
CA THR A 281 6.09 -30.32 10.29
C THR A 281 4.68 -30.85 10.55
N GLN A 282 4.13 -31.57 9.59
CA GLN A 282 2.82 -32.23 9.67
C GLN A 282 2.98 -33.68 10.10
N THR A 283 2.16 -34.12 11.06
CA THR A 283 2.01 -35.54 11.43
C THR A 283 0.73 -36.11 10.84
N ARG A 284 0.81 -37.26 10.17
CA ARG A 284 -0.34 -37.98 9.59
C ARG A 284 -0.24 -39.48 9.81
N VAL A 285 -1.38 -40.16 9.95
CA VAL A 285 -1.48 -41.61 10.17
C VAL A 285 -2.24 -42.28 9.02
N PHE A 286 -1.58 -43.24 8.36
CA PHE A 286 -2.14 -44.11 7.32
C PHE A 286 -2.48 -45.49 7.90
N GLY A 287 -3.56 -46.11 7.44
CA GLY A 287 -4.01 -47.43 7.87
C GLY A 287 -5.48 -47.44 8.28
N ASP A 288 -5.91 -48.51 8.96
CA ASP A 288 -7.33 -48.76 9.28
C ASP A 288 -7.63 -48.65 10.78
N THR A 289 -6.85 -47.87 11.52
CA THR A 289 -7.04 -47.61 12.95
C THR A 289 -8.04 -46.45 13.18
N PRO A 290 -8.66 -46.34 14.37
CA PRO A 290 -9.62 -45.26 14.66
C PRO A 290 -9.03 -43.84 14.61
N ASP A 291 -7.70 -43.72 14.75
CA ASP A 291 -6.91 -42.48 14.71
C ASP A 291 -6.28 -42.22 13.33
N ALA A 292 -6.59 -43.03 12.30
CA ALA A 292 -6.04 -42.83 10.97
C ALA A 292 -6.65 -41.61 10.29
N ASP A 293 -5.79 -40.72 9.81
CA ASP A 293 -6.18 -39.59 8.94
C ASP A 293 -6.60 -40.08 7.55
N TYR A 294 -5.99 -41.19 7.09
CA TYR A 294 -6.26 -41.80 5.80
C TYR A 294 -6.73 -43.26 5.93
N PRO A 295 -8.00 -43.50 6.30
CA PRO A 295 -8.57 -44.84 6.38
C PRO A 295 -8.70 -45.50 5.00
N GLY A 296 -8.59 -46.82 4.93
CA GLY A 296 -8.71 -47.62 3.70
C GLY A 296 -7.46 -47.62 2.82
N THR A 297 -6.33 -47.12 3.32
CA THR A 297 -5.08 -46.97 2.56
C THR A 297 -4.09 -48.12 2.77
N ILE A 298 -4.45 -49.16 3.52
CA ILE A 298 -3.57 -50.30 3.79
C ILE A 298 -4.10 -51.60 3.18
N GLN A 299 -3.19 -52.41 2.66
CA GLN A 299 -3.40 -53.83 2.39
C GLN A 299 -2.28 -54.63 3.05
N ASP A 300 -2.61 -55.78 3.64
CA ASP A 300 -1.63 -56.68 4.25
C ASP A 300 -1.95 -58.16 4.03
N THR A 301 -0.91 -58.99 4.09
CA THR A 301 -1.01 -60.45 4.03
C THR A 301 0.29 -61.07 4.56
N PHE A 302 0.37 -62.39 4.65
CA PHE A 302 1.64 -63.08 4.82
C PHE A 302 1.78 -64.23 3.84
N ILE A 303 3.01 -64.48 3.40
CA ILE A 303 3.38 -65.60 2.54
C ILE A 303 4.16 -66.63 3.34
N ASN A 304 4.10 -67.89 2.91
CA ASN A 304 4.72 -69.02 3.62
C ASN A 304 5.34 -70.03 2.63
N LEU A 305 5.85 -71.16 3.12
CA LEU A 305 6.46 -72.22 2.31
C LEU A 305 5.48 -73.04 1.44
N ASN A 306 4.29 -72.54 1.15
CA ASN A 306 3.29 -73.22 0.31
C ASN A 306 2.55 -72.23 -0.61
N THR A 307 1.47 -72.70 -1.27
CA THR A 307 0.66 -71.92 -2.23
C THR A 307 -0.60 -71.32 -1.59
N ASP A 308 -0.71 -71.33 -0.26
CA ASP A 308 -1.86 -70.78 0.45
C ASP A 308 -1.80 -69.24 0.42
N VAL A 309 -2.98 -68.63 0.27
CA VAL A 309 -3.17 -67.18 0.31
C VAL A 309 -3.81 -66.81 1.65
N HIS A 310 -3.27 -65.80 2.32
CA HIS A 310 -3.66 -65.44 3.69
C HIS A 310 -4.27 -64.04 3.84
N TYR A 311 -4.65 -63.39 2.74
CA TYR A 311 -5.17 -62.01 2.73
C TYR A 311 -6.33 -61.78 3.71
N THR A 312 -7.25 -62.72 3.88
CA THR A 312 -8.45 -62.52 4.74
C THR A 312 -8.22 -62.93 6.20
N ARG A 313 -6.97 -63.08 6.65
CA ARG A 313 -6.65 -63.54 8.00
C ARG A 313 -6.67 -62.37 8.96
N THR A 314 -7.17 -62.58 10.17
CA THR A 314 -7.16 -61.55 11.22
C THR A 314 -5.77 -61.38 11.89
N GLN A 315 -4.78 -62.16 11.47
CA GLN A 315 -3.42 -62.14 12.00
C GLN A 315 -2.39 -62.29 10.88
N LEU A 316 -1.32 -61.49 10.98
CA LEU A 316 -0.09 -61.57 10.22
C LEU A 316 0.93 -62.40 11.00
N ASN A 317 1.88 -63.03 10.29
CA ASN A 317 2.75 -64.04 10.90
C ASN A 317 4.19 -63.99 10.37
N THR A 318 5.15 -63.88 11.30
CA THR A 318 6.55 -64.23 11.09
C THR A 318 6.85 -65.56 11.79
N TYR A 319 7.54 -66.47 11.10
CA TYR A 319 7.80 -67.82 11.60
C TYR A 319 9.12 -68.37 11.02
N THR A 320 9.91 -68.99 11.89
CA THR A 320 11.18 -69.62 11.53
C THR A 320 11.07 -71.14 11.58
N TRP A 321 11.21 -71.76 10.41
CA TRP A 321 11.23 -73.21 10.26
C TRP A 321 11.85 -73.64 8.91
N PRO A 322 12.83 -74.55 8.88
CA PRO A 322 13.55 -75.13 10.03
C PRO A 322 14.43 -74.07 10.74
N ALA A 323 15.14 -74.46 11.80
CA ALA A 323 16.04 -73.54 12.51
C ALA A 323 17.00 -72.80 11.57
N ASN A 324 17.16 -71.50 11.78
CA ASN A 324 17.93 -70.57 10.95
C ASN A 324 17.41 -70.40 9.50
N MET A 325 16.10 -70.52 9.28
CA MET A 325 15.47 -70.28 7.98
C MET A 325 14.07 -69.68 8.12
N SER A 326 13.83 -68.57 7.43
CA SER A 326 12.50 -67.95 7.33
C SER A 326 11.51 -68.90 6.65
N ALA A 327 10.39 -69.16 7.33
CA ALA A 327 9.27 -69.93 6.79
C ALA A 327 8.11 -69.04 6.35
N ASN A 328 7.92 -67.91 7.04
CA ASN A 328 6.89 -66.94 6.70
C ASN A 328 7.49 -65.53 6.58
N ALA A 329 6.80 -64.68 5.85
CA ALA A 329 7.07 -63.25 5.80
C ALA A 329 5.79 -62.47 5.57
N ILE A 330 5.73 -61.26 6.09
CA ILE A 330 4.55 -60.39 6.00
C ILE A 330 4.76 -59.43 4.84
N LEU A 331 3.73 -59.20 4.03
CA LEU A 331 3.70 -58.18 2.98
C LEU A 331 2.68 -57.10 3.38
N ILE A 332 3.05 -55.84 3.25
CA ILE A 332 2.17 -54.69 3.51
C ILE A 332 2.35 -53.66 2.39
N GLN A 333 1.26 -53.06 1.93
CA GLN A 333 1.28 -51.95 0.99
C GLN A 333 0.42 -50.81 1.53
N PHE A 334 0.94 -49.59 1.40
CA PHE A 334 0.22 -48.35 1.72
C PHE A 334 -0.04 -47.54 0.45
N ASP A 335 -1.26 -47.04 0.30
CA ASP A 335 -1.61 -45.98 -0.64
C ASP A 335 -1.21 -44.63 -0.03
N LEU A 336 -0.13 -44.06 -0.56
CA LEU A 336 0.45 -42.80 -0.10
C LEU A 336 -0.04 -41.58 -0.90
N SER A 337 -1.06 -41.74 -1.76
CA SER A 337 -1.60 -40.65 -2.58
C SER A 337 -2.19 -39.50 -1.76
N GLY A 338 -2.43 -39.70 -0.46
CA GLY A 338 -2.81 -38.66 0.49
C GLY A 338 -1.70 -37.67 0.86
N LEU A 339 -0.43 -37.95 0.53
CA LEU A 339 0.70 -37.02 0.75
C LEU A 339 0.84 -36.02 -0.42
N PRO A 340 1.24 -34.77 -0.15
CA PRO A 340 1.51 -33.79 -1.21
C PRO A 340 2.74 -34.20 -2.05
N ALA A 341 2.73 -33.83 -3.33
CA ALA A 341 3.86 -34.09 -4.23
C ALA A 341 5.12 -33.37 -3.74
N GLY A 342 6.25 -34.08 -3.66
CA GLY A 342 7.51 -33.50 -3.19
C GLY A 342 7.65 -33.37 -1.66
N ALA A 343 6.74 -33.96 -0.88
CA ALA A 343 6.83 -33.97 0.58
C ALA A 343 8.22 -34.45 1.08
N GLN A 344 8.80 -33.70 2.02
CA GLN A 344 10.05 -34.08 2.68
C GLN A 344 9.71 -34.83 3.97
N ILE A 345 9.90 -36.14 3.96
CA ILE A 345 9.63 -37.04 5.08
C ILE A 345 10.72 -36.86 6.13
N GLN A 346 10.35 -36.27 7.27
CA GLN A 346 11.21 -36.09 8.43
C GLN A 346 11.34 -37.39 9.23
N SER A 347 10.23 -38.09 9.42
CA SER A 347 10.24 -39.44 9.97
C SER A 347 9.03 -40.25 9.49
N ALA A 348 9.18 -41.56 9.38
CA ALA A 348 8.06 -42.46 9.17
C ALA A 348 8.22 -43.73 10.02
N THR A 349 7.16 -44.07 10.75
CA THR A 349 7.15 -45.17 11.72
C THR A 349 6.01 -46.15 11.41
N LEU A 350 6.38 -47.36 10.98
CA LEU A 350 5.46 -48.48 10.83
C LEU A 350 5.19 -49.09 12.21
N SER A 351 3.93 -49.29 12.58
CA SER A 351 3.53 -49.88 13.86
C SER A 351 2.61 -51.09 13.65
N LEU A 352 2.99 -52.26 14.17
CA LEU A 352 2.16 -53.48 14.19
C LEU A 352 1.90 -53.92 15.63
N TYR A 353 0.67 -54.32 15.95
CA TYR A 353 0.33 -54.83 17.29
C TYR A 353 0.62 -56.33 17.39
N GLN A 354 1.61 -56.71 18.20
CA GLN A 354 1.92 -58.11 18.48
C GLN A 354 0.83 -58.73 19.35
N THR A 355 0.18 -59.76 18.84
CA THR A 355 -0.93 -60.46 19.51
C THR A 355 -0.47 -61.71 20.24
N GLU A 356 0.49 -62.44 19.67
CA GLU A 356 1.02 -63.70 20.21
C GLU A 356 2.49 -63.88 19.82
N ALA A 357 3.24 -64.64 20.63
CA ALA A 357 4.63 -64.99 20.36
C ALA A 357 4.98 -66.37 20.95
N GLY A 358 5.94 -67.05 20.33
CA GLY A 358 6.48 -68.31 20.83
C GLY A 358 7.91 -68.59 20.35
N GLY A 359 8.52 -69.64 20.91
CA GLY A 359 9.91 -70.02 20.66
C GLY A 359 10.91 -69.11 21.40
N ASP A 360 11.85 -68.51 20.66
CA ASP A 360 12.92 -67.68 21.21
C ASP A 360 12.39 -66.41 21.91
N ALA A 361 13.07 -66.06 23.01
CA ALA A 361 12.69 -64.92 23.87
C ALA A 361 12.90 -63.56 23.17
N SER A 362 13.86 -63.49 22.25
CA SER A 362 14.12 -62.37 21.36
C SER A 362 14.05 -62.90 19.93
N TYR A 363 13.51 -62.10 19.01
CA TYR A 363 13.28 -62.51 17.63
C TYR A 363 13.40 -61.28 16.73
N ASP A 364 14.41 -61.26 15.86
CA ASP A 364 14.72 -60.12 15.02
C ASP A 364 13.83 -60.10 13.79
N VAL A 365 12.95 -59.09 13.70
CA VAL A 365 12.09 -58.87 12.54
C VAL A 365 12.62 -57.66 11.77
N SER A 366 13.04 -57.88 10.53
CA SER A 366 13.59 -56.85 9.65
C SER A 366 12.53 -56.36 8.65
N VAL A 367 12.52 -55.07 8.36
CA VAL A 367 11.66 -54.46 7.33
C VAL A 367 12.46 -54.13 6.08
N HIS A 368 11.90 -54.45 4.92
CA HIS A 368 12.54 -54.30 3.61
C HIS A 368 11.56 -53.69 2.61
N ARG A 369 12.08 -52.99 1.61
CA ARG A 369 11.29 -52.60 0.44
C ARG A 369 11.22 -53.75 -0.55
N VAL A 370 10.06 -53.98 -1.14
CA VAL A 370 9.87 -54.91 -2.27
C VAL A 370 10.36 -54.26 -3.57
N ILE A 371 11.11 -55.02 -4.38
CA ILE A 371 11.69 -54.59 -5.66
C ILE A 371 11.37 -55.60 -6.76
N ASN A 372 11.63 -55.24 -8.01
CA ASN A 372 11.39 -56.02 -9.25
C ASN A 372 9.92 -56.28 -9.62
N TYR A 373 9.07 -56.62 -8.65
CA TYR A 373 7.65 -56.95 -8.89
C TYR A 373 6.73 -56.25 -7.91
N ASN A 374 5.59 -55.76 -8.40
CA ASN A 374 4.51 -55.23 -7.58
C ASN A 374 3.54 -56.37 -7.22
N PRO A 375 3.52 -56.89 -5.98
CA PRO A 375 2.71 -58.03 -5.60
C PRO A 375 1.21 -57.71 -5.60
N ASP A 376 0.37 -58.66 -6.01
CA ASP A 376 -1.06 -58.63 -5.74
C ASP A 376 -1.32 -59.34 -4.40
N LEU A 377 -1.53 -58.56 -3.33
CA LEU A 377 -1.68 -59.09 -1.98
C LEU A 377 -2.91 -60.02 -1.83
N LEU A 378 -3.89 -59.92 -2.72
CA LEU A 378 -5.05 -60.81 -2.75
C LEU A 378 -4.71 -62.23 -3.23
N GLN A 379 -3.57 -62.44 -3.88
CA GLN A 379 -3.20 -63.70 -4.52
C GLN A 379 -1.76 -64.17 -4.26
N ALA A 380 -0.90 -63.30 -3.73
CA ALA A 380 0.50 -63.61 -3.44
C ALA A 380 0.64 -64.81 -2.48
N ASN A 381 1.64 -65.64 -2.74
CA ASN A 381 2.04 -66.78 -1.90
C ASN A 381 3.56 -66.95 -1.95
N GLY A 382 4.11 -68.01 -1.35
CA GLY A 382 5.56 -68.22 -1.28
C GLY A 382 6.27 -68.44 -2.63
N TYR A 383 5.51 -68.79 -3.67
CA TYR A 383 6.03 -69.07 -5.01
C TYR A 383 5.77 -67.95 -6.00
N THR A 384 4.59 -67.32 -5.96
CA THR A 384 4.15 -66.33 -6.94
C THR A 384 3.78 -65.00 -6.31
N TYR A 385 4.11 -63.88 -6.97
CA TYR A 385 3.84 -62.53 -6.48
C TYR A 385 2.41 -62.05 -6.77
N ASP A 386 1.73 -62.65 -7.74
CA ASP A 386 0.38 -62.30 -8.17
C ASP A 386 -0.54 -63.52 -8.35
N GLY A 387 -0.15 -64.68 -7.80
CA GLY A 387 -0.86 -65.94 -7.99
C GLY A 387 -0.50 -66.70 -9.28
N ALA A 388 0.19 -66.09 -10.24
CA ALA A 388 0.53 -66.69 -11.53
C ALA A 388 2.02 -66.68 -11.88
N ASN A 389 2.71 -65.56 -11.62
CA ASN A 389 4.10 -65.32 -11.98
C ASN A 389 5.03 -65.53 -10.78
N GLU A 390 6.14 -66.22 -11.01
CA GLU A 390 7.07 -66.63 -9.95
C GLU A 390 7.89 -65.45 -9.42
N TRP A 391 8.13 -65.45 -8.11
CA TRP A 391 9.20 -64.66 -7.48
C TRP A 391 10.58 -65.10 -8.00
N THR A 392 11.58 -64.23 -7.89
CA THR A 392 12.96 -64.55 -8.26
C THR A 392 13.51 -65.67 -7.36
N ALA A 393 13.95 -66.76 -8.00
CA ALA A 393 14.48 -67.92 -7.31
C ALA A 393 15.72 -67.58 -6.47
N ASN A 394 15.80 -68.14 -5.26
CA ASN A 394 16.94 -68.00 -4.34
C ASN A 394 17.19 -69.28 -3.54
N GLY A 395 18.33 -69.32 -2.85
CA GLY A 395 18.75 -70.47 -2.03
C GLY A 395 18.62 -70.25 -0.52
N SER A 396 18.05 -69.13 -0.07
CA SER A 396 18.01 -68.72 1.34
C SER A 396 16.91 -69.40 2.15
N CYS A 397 15.87 -69.88 1.48
CA CYS A 397 14.70 -70.48 2.13
C CYS A 397 14.61 -71.99 1.91
N TYR A 398 13.84 -72.65 2.79
CA TYR A 398 13.68 -74.10 2.78
C TYR A 398 13.16 -74.61 1.42
N ASN A 399 13.76 -75.70 0.93
CA ASN A 399 13.46 -76.30 -0.37
C ASN A 399 13.59 -75.35 -1.59
N GLY A 400 14.30 -74.22 -1.46
CA GLY A 400 14.48 -73.26 -2.56
C GLY A 400 13.21 -72.49 -2.91
N ILE A 401 12.25 -72.43 -1.98
CA ILE A 401 11.02 -71.65 -2.15
C ILE A 401 11.39 -70.16 -2.08
N PRO A 402 11.01 -69.33 -3.07
CA PRO A 402 11.50 -67.97 -3.14
C PRO A 402 11.16 -67.07 -1.94
N LEU A 403 9.92 -67.09 -1.45
CA LEU A 403 9.47 -66.19 -0.36
C LEU A 403 9.89 -64.71 -0.58
N ALA A 404 9.89 -64.25 -1.83
CA ALA A 404 10.35 -62.93 -2.26
C ALA A 404 11.79 -62.53 -1.82
N GLN A 405 12.62 -63.44 -1.30
CA GLN A 405 13.89 -63.07 -0.66
C GLN A 405 14.94 -62.46 -1.62
N ALA A 406 14.81 -62.68 -2.93
CA ALA A 406 15.66 -62.05 -3.94
C ALA A 406 15.05 -60.76 -4.52
N ASP A 407 13.83 -60.43 -4.11
CA ASP A 407 13.02 -59.32 -4.61
C ASP A 407 12.76 -58.30 -3.49
N ILE A 408 13.69 -58.21 -2.55
CA ILE A 408 13.70 -57.22 -1.48
C ILE A 408 15.06 -56.54 -1.39
N THR A 409 15.07 -55.30 -0.90
CA THR A 409 16.31 -54.58 -0.58
C THR A 409 17.00 -55.19 0.65
N PRO A 410 18.24 -54.78 0.99
CA PRO A 410 18.73 -54.88 2.36
C PRO A 410 17.72 -54.28 3.36
N ALA A 411 17.81 -54.71 4.63
CA ALA A 411 16.90 -54.24 5.67
C ALA A 411 17.05 -52.72 5.87
N GLU A 412 15.92 -52.03 5.88
CA GLU A 412 15.84 -50.60 6.21
C GLU A 412 15.90 -50.40 7.72
N ASP A 413 15.26 -51.30 8.47
CA ASP A 413 15.33 -51.35 9.93
C ASP A 413 15.14 -52.79 10.46
N VAL A 414 15.61 -53.05 11.67
CA VAL A 414 15.50 -54.36 12.35
C VAL A 414 15.09 -54.13 13.80
N ASN A 415 13.98 -54.73 14.22
CA ASN A 415 13.50 -54.66 15.60
C ASN A 415 13.61 -56.03 16.28
N SER A 416 14.33 -56.09 17.40
CA SER A 416 14.48 -57.27 18.25
C SER A 416 13.28 -57.42 19.19
N LEU A 417 12.32 -58.27 18.81
CA LEU A 417 11.04 -58.38 19.49
C LEU A 417 11.07 -59.35 20.67
N ASP A 418 10.58 -58.90 21.82
CA ASP A 418 10.26 -59.76 22.95
C ASP A 418 8.94 -60.55 22.72
N GLN A 419 8.55 -61.37 23.70
CA GLN A 419 7.30 -62.13 23.63
C GLN A 419 6.08 -61.37 24.18
N ASN A 420 6.24 -60.11 24.58
CA ASN A 420 5.15 -59.34 25.16
C ASN A 420 4.24 -58.77 24.07
N SER A 421 2.93 -58.92 24.24
CA SER A 421 1.94 -58.29 23.38
C SER A 421 2.01 -56.76 23.45
N GLY A 422 1.66 -56.09 22.35
CA GLY A 422 1.71 -54.63 22.22
C GLY A 422 2.30 -54.16 20.90
N TYR A 423 2.27 -52.85 20.68
CA TYR A 423 2.84 -52.24 19.47
C TYR A 423 4.35 -52.44 19.38
N LYS A 424 4.80 -52.87 18.20
CA LYS A 424 6.20 -52.94 17.78
C LYS A 424 6.37 -52.03 16.57
N GLN A 425 7.52 -51.38 16.47
CA GLN A 425 7.73 -50.28 15.55
C GLN A 425 9.00 -50.45 14.71
N TRP A 426 8.96 -49.96 13.48
CA TRP A 426 10.11 -49.92 12.58
C TRP A 426 10.22 -48.55 11.92
N ASN A 427 11.44 -48.04 11.79
CA ASN A 427 11.72 -46.83 11.05
C ASN A 427 11.74 -47.13 9.55
N VAL A 428 10.87 -46.46 8.80
CA VAL A 428 10.73 -46.64 7.33
C VAL A 428 10.91 -45.33 6.58
N THR A 429 11.49 -44.32 7.22
CA THR A 429 11.66 -42.95 6.70
C THR A 429 12.30 -42.91 5.31
N SER A 430 13.43 -43.59 5.15
CA SER A 430 14.21 -43.55 3.89
C SER A 430 13.51 -44.23 2.72
N MET A 431 12.73 -45.30 2.98
CA MET A 431 11.96 -45.96 1.93
C MET A 431 10.77 -45.09 1.51
N LEU A 432 10.11 -44.45 2.48
CA LEU A 432 8.97 -43.59 2.21
C LEU A 432 9.37 -42.35 1.40
N GLN A 433 10.50 -41.71 1.72
CA GLN A 433 11.02 -40.60 0.93
C GLN A 433 11.25 -40.99 -0.53
N GLN A 434 11.77 -42.21 -0.78
CA GLN A 434 11.95 -42.70 -2.15
C GLN A 434 10.63 -42.88 -2.89
N TRP A 435 9.60 -43.40 -2.22
CA TRP A 435 8.26 -43.57 -2.82
C TRP A 435 7.54 -42.25 -3.06
N VAL A 436 7.75 -41.23 -2.22
CA VAL A 436 7.23 -39.88 -2.48
C VAL A 436 7.92 -39.26 -3.69
N ASN A 437 9.24 -39.45 -3.81
CA ASN A 437 10.01 -38.92 -4.95
C ASN A 437 9.67 -39.62 -6.27
N ASP A 438 9.38 -40.91 -6.23
CA ASP A 438 8.95 -41.70 -7.38
C ASP A 438 7.85 -42.70 -6.95
N PRO A 439 6.56 -42.35 -7.09
CA PRO A 439 5.47 -43.24 -6.73
C PRO A 439 5.43 -44.55 -7.53
N ALA A 440 6.06 -44.60 -8.71
CA ALA A 440 6.03 -45.78 -9.57
C ALA A 440 6.84 -46.96 -8.99
N ILE A 441 7.72 -46.71 -8.02
CA ILE A 441 8.52 -47.73 -7.33
C ILE A 441 7.92 -48.19 -5.99
N ASN A 442 6.70 -47.76 -5.65
CA ASN A 442 5.99 -48.21 -4.45
C ASN A 442 5.33 -49.59 -4.65
N PHE A 443 6.12 -50.65 -4.47
CA PHE A 443 5.65 -52.04 -4.49
C PHE A 443 5.31 -52.59 -3.10
N GLY A 444 5.25 -51.72 -2.09
CA GLY A 444 5.07 -52.11 -0.70
C GLY A 444 6.35 -52.59 0.01
N LEU A 445 6.17 -53.04 1.25
CA LEU A 445 7.22 -53.49 2.15
C LEU A 445 6.99 -54.93 2.59
N MET A 446 8.06 -55.53 3.10
CA MET A 446 8.08 -56.89 3.62
C MET A 446 8.73 -56.93 5.00
N LEU A 447 8.06 -57.55 5.97
CA LEU A 447 8.67 -57.89 7.26
C LEU A 447 9.13 -59.35 7.23
N ASN A 448 10.42 -59.55 7.41
CA ASN A 448 11.04 -60.86 7.31
C ASN A 448 11.16 -61.53 8.70
N SER A 449 11.08 -62.85 8.69
CA SER A 449 11.35 -63.66 9.88
C SER A 449 12.82 -63.66 10.27
N ASP A 450 13.08 -63.93 11.53
CA ASP A 450 14.44 -64.07 12.07
C ASP A 450 15.14 -65.31 11.49
N SER A 451 15.97 -65.08 10.48
CA SER A 451 16.72 -66.15 9.80
C SER A 451 17.79 -66.83 10.66
N VAL A 452 18.01 -66.43 11.92
CA VAL A 452 18.94 -67.11 12.85
C VAL A 452 18.22 -67.70 14.08
N ALA A 453 16.90 -67.56 14.17
CA ALA A 453 16.14 -68.11 15.29
C ALA A 453 16.07 -69.64 15.27
N SER A 454 15.78 -70.20 16.45
CA SER A 454 15.51 -71.61 16.62
C SER A 454 14.20 -72.01 15.93
N SER A 455 14.10 -73.30 15.58
CA SER A 455 12.88 -73.87 14.99
C SER A 455 11.68 -73.55 15.86
N ASP A 456 10.57 -73.22 15.21
CA ASP A 456 9.28 -72.96 15.85
C ASP A 456 9.21 -71.63 16.63
N SER A 457 10.08 -70.67 16.29
CA SER A 457 10.01 -69.30 16.78
C SER A 457 9.12 -68.43 15.90
N TYR A 458 8.20 -67.67 16.51
CA TYR A 458 7.23 -66.83 15.78
C TYR A 458 6.84 -65.55 16.52
N ARG A 459 6.33 -64.58 15.75
CA ARG A 459 5.56 -63.42 16.21
C ARG A 459 4.31 -63.26 15.34
N PHE A 460 3.13 -63.23 15.97
CA PHE A 460 1.87 -62.91 15.31
C PHE A 460 1.50 -61.45 15.58
N PHE A 461 1.02 -60.78 14.54
CA PHE A 461 0.54 -59.42 14.61
C PHE A 461 -0.93 -59.36 14.19
N ALA A 462 -1.67 -58.36 14.66
CA ALA A 462 -2.99 -58.08 14.13
C ALA A 462 -2.88 -57.64 12.65
N ALA A 463 -3.74 -58.20 11.80
CA ALA A 463 -3.90 -57.80 10.40
C ALA A 463 -4.94 -56.69 10.24
N SER A 464 -5.13 -56.17 9.04
CA SER A 464 -6.20 -55.22 8.72
C SER A 464 -7.61 -55.78 9.01
N GLU A 465 -7.79 -57.11 8.93
CA GLU A 465 -9.04 -57.81 9.27
C GLU A 465 -9.21 -58.05 10.79
N ALA A 466 -8.30 -57.58 11.64
CA ALA A 466 -8.41 -57.77 13.07
C ALA A 466 -9.73 -57.19 13.62
N THR A 467 -10.32 -57.92 14.58
CA THR A 467 -11.62 -57.59 15.17
C THR A 467 -11.60 -56.31 15.99
N ASP A 468 -10.46 -55.98 16.59
CA ASP A 468 -10.24 -54.71 17.28
C ASP A 468 -9.52 -53.73 16.33
N PRO A 469 -10.20 -52.69 15.82
CA PRO A 469 -9.58 -51.72 14.92
C PRO A 469 -8.41 -50.97 15.56
N GLY A 470 -8.40 -50.81 16.89
CA GLY A 470 -7.32 -50.13 17.61
C GLY A 470 -6.01 -50.93 17.69
N GLN A 471 -5.97 -52.15 17.13
CA GLN A 471 -4.78 -52.99 17.05
C GLN A 471 -4.27 -53.17 15.60
N ARG A 472 -4.98 -52.64 14.60
CA ARG A 472 -4.62 -52.82 13.19
C ARG A 472 -3.30 -52.12 12.86
N PRO A 473 -2.59 -52.55 11.81
CA PRO A 473 -1.35 -51.90 11.43
C PRO A 473 -1.58 -50.43 11.04
N ARG A 474 -0.60 -49.58 11.36
CA ARG A 474 -0.62 -48.16 11.00
C ARG A 474 0.77 -47.65 10.64
N LEU A 475 0.82 -46.61 9.83
CA LEU A 475 2.01 -45.91 9.43
C LEU A 475 1.87 -44.43 9.80
N GLU A 476 2.65 -43.99 10.77
CA GLU A 476 2.72 -42.57 11.18
C GLU A 476 3.84 -41.89 10.39
N ILE A 477 3.54 -40.76 9.77
CA ILE A 477 4.44 -40.01 8.91
C ILE A 477 4.50 -38.57 9.42
N ILE A 478 5.72 -38.11 9.66
CA ILE A 478 6.04 -36.72 9.93
C ILE A 478 6.74 -36.16 8.71
N TYR A 479 6.18 -35.13 8.07
CA TYR A 479 6.71 -34.56 6.84
C TYR A 479 6.52 -33.05 6.78
N ASN A 480 7.31 -32.38 5.95
CA ASN A 480 7.08 -30.99 5.59
C ASN A 480 6.29 -30.94 4.27
N GLY A 481 5.22 -30.13 4.24
CA GLY A 481 4.31 -30.01 3.11
C GLY A 481 5.04 -29.71 1.80
N GLY A 482 4.80 -30.53 0.79
CA GLY A 482 5.42 -30.42 -0.52
C GLY A 482 4.84 -29.25 -1.32
N GLU A 483 5.27 -28.04 -1.02
CA GLU A 483 5.51 -26.99 -2.00
C GLU A 483 6.71 -26.19 -1.49
N LEU A 484 7.87 -26.42 -2.10
CA LEU A 484 9.05 -25.61 -1.82
C LEU A 484 8.74 -24.20 -2.33
N LYS A 485 8.32 -23.31 -1.44
CA LYS A 485 8.27 -21.87 -1.77
C LYS A 485 9.72 -21.42 -1.89
N TYR A 486 10.13 -21.05 -3.10
CA TYR A 486 11.35 -20.28 -3.32
C TYR A 486 10.96 -18.80 -3.38
N PRO A 487 11.74 -17.88 -2.80
CA PRO A 487 11.49 -16.47 -3.05
C PRO A 487 11.88 -16.17 -4.49
N LYS A 488 10.92 -15.79 -5.33
CA LYS A 488 11.16 -15.39 -6.71
C LYS A 488 11.59 -13.94 -6.74
N ALA A 489 12.49 -13.58 -7.65
CA ALA A 489 12.69 -12.19 -8.02
C ALA A 489 11.46 -11.69 -8.78
N TRP A 490 10.80 -10.70 -8.19
CA TRP A 490 9.73 -9.95 -8.81
C TRP A 490 10.24 -8.57 -9.18
N TYR A 491 10.00 -8.15 -10.40
CA TYR A 491 10.40 -6.87 -10.95
C TYR A 491 9.20 -5.94 -10.97
N LYS A 492 9.41 -4.71 -10.52
CA LYS A 492 8.39 -3.68 -10.47
C LYS A 492 8.15 -3.13 -11.89
N ASP A 493 6.88 -3.00 -12.26
CA ASP A 493 6.36 -2.35 -13.46
C ASP A 493 5.13 -1.57 -12.98
N GLU A 494 5.36 -0.32 -12.57
CA GLU A 494 4.39 0.51 -11.85
C GLU A 494 3.30 1.06 -12.78
N ASP A 495 3.57 1.26 -14.05
CA ASP A 495 2.60 1.76 -15.03
C ASP A 495 1.93 0.69 -15.93
N GLY A 496 2.44 -0.54 -15.90
CA GLY A 496 1.84 -1.70 -16.55
C GLY A 496 2.17 -1.85 -18.04
N ASP A 497 3.19 -1.17 -18.54
CA ASP A 497 3.62 -1.23 -19.94
C ASP A 497 4.51 -2.46 -20.26
N LYS A 498 4.93 -3.19 -19.21
CA LYS A 498 5.79 -4.38 -19.19
C LYS A 498 7.29 -4.12 -19.31
N TYR A 499 7.74 -2.90 -19.11
CA TYR A 499 9.13 -2.58 -18.83
C TYR A 499 9.28 -2.36 -17.32
N SER A 500 10.52 -2.37 -16.85
CA SER A 500 10.83 -2.22 -15.43
C SER A 500 12.06 -1.34 -15.34
N ASP A 501 12.13 -0.47 -14.35
CA ASP A 501 13.33 0.32 -14.03
C ASP A 501 14.48 -0.54 -13.47
N GLY A 502 14.21 -1.81 -13.13
CA GLY A 502 15.17 -2.74 -12.53
C GLY A 502 14.97 -2.93 -11.02
N THR A 503 14.03 -2.21 -10.43
CA THR A 503 13.58 -2.42 -9.06
C THR A 503 13.04 -3.84 -8.94
N SER A 504 13.67 -4.64 -8.08
CA SER A 504 13.25 -6.01 -7.87
C SER A 504 13.31 -6.38 -6.40
N LEU A 505 12.45 -7.31 -6.01
CA LEU A 505 12.44 -7.85 -4.66
C LEU A 505 12.26 -9.36 -4.67
N LEU A 506 12.81 -10.02 -3.66
CA LEU A 506 12.67 -11.45 -3.46
C LEU A 506 11.44 -11.73 -2.60
N SER A 507 10.45 -12.43 -3.16
CA SER A 507 9.25 -12.81 -2.42
C SER A 507 8.70 -14.16 -2.85
N PHE A 508 8.16 -14.91 -1.90
CA PHE A 508 7.55 -16.22 -2.13
C PHE A 508 6.25 -16.14 -2.94
N GLU A 509 5.54 -15.01 -2.86
CA GLU A 509 4.33 -14.71 -3.62
C GLU A 509 4.41 -13.33 -4.26
N ARG A 510 3.52 -13.04 -5.21
CA ARG A 510 3.50 -11.75 -5.90
C ARG A 510 3.34 -10.63 -4.86
N PRO A 511 4.33 -9.74 -4.69
CA PRO A 511 4.32 -8.71 -3.65
C PRO A 511 3.13 -7.75 -3.80
N SER A 512 2.83 -7.35 -5.04
CA SER A 512 1.68 -6.55 -5.41
C SER A 512 1.35 -6.75 -6.91
N PRO A 513 0.19 -6.28 -7.42
CA PRO A 513 -0.14 -6.35 -8.84
C PRO A 513 0.89 -5.70 -9.78
N HIS A 514 1.70 -4.76 -9.29
CA HIS A 514 2.75 -4.06 -10.05
C HIS A 514 4.08 -4.81 -10.06
N TYR A 515 4.14 -6.00 -9.44
CA TYR A 515 5.31 -6.84 -9.42
C TYR A 515 5.11 -8.07 -10.30
N TYR A 516 5.99 -8.22 -11.29
CA TYR A 516 5.91 -9.23 -12.32
C TYR A 516 7.14 -10.12 -12.30
N LEU A 517 6.98 -11.37 -12.73
CA LEU A 517 8.12 -12.23 -13.01
C LEU A 517 8.84 -11.72 -14.26
N ALA A 518 10.14 -12.00 -14.36
CA ALA A 518 10.90 -11.68 -15.57
C ALA A 518 10.27 -12.23 -16.87
N SER A 519 9.53 -13.34 -16.78
CA SER A 519 8.83 -13.95 -17.91
C SER A 519 7.51 -13.24 -18.30
N GLU A 520 7.01 -12.35 -17.46
CA GLU A 520 5.79 -11.57 -17.68
C GLU A 520 6.09 -10.18 -18.29
N LEU A 521 7.34 -9.72 -18.17
CA LEU A 521 7.86 -8.46 -18.70
C LEU A 521 8.49 -8.59 -20.09
N ARG A 522 8.60 -7.46 -20.80
CA ARG A 522 9.39 -7.30 -22.03
C ARG A 522 10.85 -7.04 -21.72
N ALA A 523 11.15 -6.29 -20.67
CA ALA A 523 12.49 -6.08 -20.13
C ALA A 523 12.42 -5.96 -18.61
N ILE A 524 13.44 -6.46 -17.93
CA ILE A 524 13.53 -6.43 -16.45
C ILE A 524 14.31 -5.23 -15.91
N SER A 525 14.66 -4.29 -16.79
CA SER A 525 15.46 -3.09 -16.48
C SER A 525 15.45 -2.16 -17.70
N GLY A 526 15.68 -0.86 -17.48
CA GLY A 526 15.90 0.12 -18.53
C GLY A 526 14.71 1.03 -18.80
N ASP A 527 13.61 0.88 -18.05
CA ASP A 527 12.60 1.91 -17.97
C ASP A 527 13.16 3.16 -17.28
N CYS A 528 13.09 4.31 -17.96
CA CYS A 528 13.58 5.57 -17.42
C CYS A 528 12.51 6.36 -16.68
N ASN A 529 11.23 5.95 -16.76
CA ASN A 529 10.15 6.46 -15.92
C ASN A 529 9.04 5.42 -15.75
N ASP A 530 9.21 4.52 -14.77
CA ASP A 530 8.32 3.39 -14.45
C ASP A 530 6.87 3.80 -14.08
N ASN A 531 6.57 5.10 -13.96
CA ASN A 531 5.24 5.62 -13.64
C ASN A 531 4.48 6.16 -14.86
N ASP A 532 5.07 6.13 -16.07
CA ASP A 532 4.47 6.64 -17.29
C ASP A 532 4.61 5.64 -18.45
N PRO A 533 3.52 4.97 -18.86
CA PRO A 533 3.56 3.87 -19.82
C PRO A 533 3.86 4.35 -21.26
N SER A 534 4.10 5.64 -21.45
CA SER A 534 4.55 6.23 -22.72
C SER A 534 6.06 6.45 -22.79
N ILE A 535 6.78 6.26 -21.67
CA ILE A 535 8.22 6.49 -21.55
C ILE A 535 8.89 5.15 -21.21
N HIS A 536 9.42 4.47 -22.23
CA HIS A 536 10.03 3.16 -22.08
C HIS A 536 10.97 2.87 -23.25
N PRO A 537 11.90 1.88 -23.14
CA PRO A 537 12.75 1.47 -24.24
C PRO A 537 11.99 1.18 -25.55
N GLY A 538 12.28 1.98 -26.57
CA GLY A 538 11.67 1.87 -27.90
C GLY A 538 10.29 2.52 -28.04
N ALA A 539 9.87 3.38 -27.10
CA ALA A 539 8.74 4.28 -27.29
C ALA A 539 8.97 5.24 -28.48
N VAL A 540 7.90 5.91 -28.92
CA VAL A 540 7.97 6.87 -30.04
C VAL A 540 8.25 8.25 -29.47
N GLU A 541 9.36 8.85 -29.91
CA GLU A 541 9.77 10.20 -29.53
C GLU A 541 8.74 11.28 -29.90
N ILE A 542 8.43 12.14 -28.93
CA ILE A 542 7.73 13.40 -29.16
C ILE A 542 8.79 14.49 -29.18
N CYS A 543 9.03 15.05 -30.35
CA CYS A 543 10.21 15.89 -30.49
C CYS A 543 10.16 17.17 -29.64
N GLY A 544 11.25 17.50 -28.96
CA GLY A 544 11.50 18.82 -28.37
C GLY A 544 10.59 19.19 -27.20
N ASP A 545 9.93 18.20 -26.58
CA ASP A 545 9.16 18.40 -25.34
C ASP A 545 10.04 18.30 -24.07
N GLY A 546 11.33 17.98 -24.24
CA GLY A 546 12.30 17.87 -23.17
C GLY A 546 12.28 16.53 -22.44
N ILE A 547 11.50 15.55 -22.92
CA ILE A 547 11.37 14.22 -22.34
C ILE A 547 11.98 13.20 -23.32
N ASP A 548 12.84 12.32 -22.82
CA ASP A 548 13.39 11.18 -23.58
C ASP A 548 12.43 10.00 -23.44
N GLN A 549 11.44 9.89 -24.33
CA GLN A 549 10.41 8.85 -24.19
C GLN A 549 10.98 7.46 -24.46
N ASN A 550 11.97 7.32 -25.34
CA ASN A 550 12.48 6.02 -25.74
C ASN A 550 13.65 5.51 -24.87
N CYS A 551 14.09 6.31 -23.90
CA CYS A 551 15.18 6.05 -22.97
C CYS A 551 16.55 5.80 -23.64
N ASP A 552 16.85 6.43 -24.78
CA ASP A 552 18.14 6.32 -25.48
C ASP A 552 19.19 7.35 -25.04
N GLY A 553 18.81 8.23 -24.13
CA GLY A 553 19.63 9.30 -23.56
C GLY A 553 19.50 10.63 -24.30
N SER A 554 18.51 10.80 -25.18
CA SER A 554 18.30 12.06 -25.90
C SER A 554 16.85 12.28 -26.39
N ASP A 555 16.25 13.41 -25.99
CA ASP A 555 15.03 13.94 -26.63
C ASP A 555 15.33 14.36 -28.09
N LEU A 556 14.56 13.81 -29.02
CA LEU A 556 14.62 14.15 -30.44
C LEU A 556 14.25 15.62 -30.67
N GLN A 557 15.17 16.48 -31.12
CA GLN A 557 14.84 17.90 -31.39
C GLN A 557 13.92 18.09 -32.62
N CYS A 558 12.82 18.85 -32.49
CA CYS A 558 11.95 19.17 -33.63
C CYS A 558 12.62 20.14 -34.63
N PRO A 559 12.39 19.98 -35.94
CA PRO A 559 12.63 21.05 -36.92
C PRO A 559 11.70 22.23 -36.62
N GLN A 560 12.27 23.43 -36.47
CA GLN A 560 11.50 24.68 -36.34
C GLN A 560 11.45 25.41 -37.68
N THR A 561 10.39 26.18 -37.93
CA THR A 561 10.28 27.07 -39.09
C THR A 561 10.82 28.44 -38.72
N TRP A 562 11.87 28.86 -39.41
CA TRP A 562 12.52 30.16 -39.22
C TRP A 562 12.20 31.08 -40.40
N TYR A 563 11.89 32.34 -40.12
CA TYR A 563 11.61 33.39 -41.10
C TYR A 563 12.78 34.37 -41.16
N GLU A 564 13.15 34.80 -42.36
CA GLU A 564 14.22 35.78 -42.56
C GLU A 564 13.69 37.21 -42.33
N ASP A 565 14.42 37.98 -41.52
CA ASP A 565 14.29 39.42 -41.30
C ASP A 565 15.70 39.99 -41.51
N GLU A 566 15.97 40.49 -42.72
CA GLU A 566 17.33 40.87 -43.15
C GLU A 566 17.80 42.21 -42.53
N ASP A 567 16.90 43.10 -42.10
CA ASP A 567 17.24 44.42 -41.54
C ASP A 567 17.01 44.59 -40.03
N GLY A 568 16.28 43.67 -39.40
CA GLY A 568 16.11 43.54 -37.97
C GLY A 568 15.04 44.44 -37.36
N ASP A 569 14.02 44.86 -38.12
CA ASP A 569 12.90 45.65 -37.62
C ASP A 569 11.74 44.81 -37.04
N GLY A 570 11.81 43.49 -37.19
CA GLY A 570 10.83 42.54 -36.68
C GLY A 570 9.75 42.14 -37.70
N TYR A 571 9.80 42.60 -38.94
CA TYR A 571 8.92 42.15 -40.01
C TYR A 571 9.69 41.27 -41.01
N SER A 572 8.97 40.41 -41.72
CA SER A 572 9.56 39.50 -42.72
C SER A 572 8.78 39.60 -44.04
N ASP A 573 9.48 39.42 -45.17
CA ASP A 573 8.89 39.30 -46.50
C ASP A 573 8.19 37.95 -46.76
N GLY A 574 8.29 37.01 -45.81
CA GLY A 574 7.73 35.66 -45.89
C GLY A 574 8.71 34.59 -46.38
N THR A 575 9.99 34.92 -46.52
CA THR A 575 11.06 33.95 -46.76
C THR A 575 11.28 33.10 -45.50
N TRP A 576 11.22 31.77 -45.65
CA TRP A 576 11.37 30.84 -44.52
C TRP A 576 12.19 29.60 -44.85
N MET A 577 12.69 28.93 -43.82
CA MET A 577 13.31 27.61 -43.89
C MET A 577 13.08 26.77 -42.62
N GLU A 578 13.05 25.45 -42.77
CA GLU A 578 13.01 24.51 -41.64
C GLU A 578 14.42 24.11 -41.21
N ALA A 579 14.73 24.26 -39.92
CA ALA A 579 15.98 23.84 -39.33
C ALA A 579 15.83 23.58 -37.82
N VAL A 580 16.63 22.65 -37.30
CA VAL A 580 16.67 22.32 -35.85
C VAL A 580 17.34 23.44 -35.04
N GLU A 581 18.30 24.14 -35.64
CA GLU A 581 18.99 25.28 -35.03
C GLU A 581 18.85 26.51 -35.93
N ARG A 582 19.01 27.71 -35.36
CA ARG A 582 18.93 28.97 -36.10
C ARG A 582 19.87 28.96 -37.31
N PRO A 583 19.35 29.03 -38.55
CA PRO A 583 20.17 28.92 -39.75
C PRO A 583 21.23 30.02 -39.89
N SER A 584 20.88 31.24 -39.50
CA SER A 584 21.70 32.44 -39.59
C SER A 584 21.15 33.53 -38.64
N PRO A 585 21.95 34.54 -38.24
CA PRO A 585 21.46 35.65 -37.40
C PRO A 585 20.28 36.44 -37.97
N SER A 586 20.04 36.42 -39.29
CA SER A 586 18.88 37.04 -39.96
C SER A 586 17.61 36.18 -39.89
N TYR A 587 17.66 34.99 -39.30
CA TYR A 587 16.51 34.08 -39.21
C TYR A 587 15.95 34.04 -37.79
N TYR A 588 14.64 34.25 -37.67
CA TYR A 588 13.91 34.40 -36.42
C TYR A 588 12.70 33.47 -36.37
N LEU A 589 12.27 33.11 -35.17
CA LEU A 589 11.02 32.38 -34.96
C LEU A 589 9.82 33.31 -35.11
N VAL A 590 8.64 32.75 -35.35
CA VAL A 590 7.37 33.52 -35.41
C VAL A 590 7.17 34.38 -34.16
N SER A 591 7.54 33.86 -32.99
CA SER A 591 7.43 34.58 -31.71
C SER A 591 8.43 35.74 -31.54
N GLU A 592 9.47 35.78 -32.36
CA GLU A 592 10.50 36.81 -32.34
C GLU A 592 10.21 37.94 -33.34
N LEU A 593 9.17 37.78 -34.18
CA LEU A 593 8.76 38.74 -35.22
C LEU A 593 7.41 39.39 -34.87
N ILE A 594 7.25 40.64 -35.28
CA ILE A 594 5.99 41.38 -35.26
C ILE A 594 5.04 40.85 -36.34
N ALA A 595 5.54 40.55 -37.54
CA ALA A 595 4.80 39.83 -38.57
C ALA A 595 5.69 38.98 -39.48
N ILE A 596 5.22 37.80 -39.83
CA ILE A 596 5.97 36.81 -40.64
C ILE A 596 5.83 37.01 -42.16
N THR A 597 5.04 38.00 -42.57
CA THR A 597 4.82 38.37 -43.97
C THR A 597 4.42 39.84 -44.02
N GLY A 598 4.68 40.51 -45.13
CA GLY A 598 4.12 41.83 -45.42
C GLY A 598 5.15 42.95 -45.39
N ASP A 599 6.39 42.65 -45.03
CA ASP A 599 7.50 43.55 -45.31
C ASP A 599 7.66 43.72 -46.83
N CYS A 600 7.46 44.95 -47.31
CA CYS A 600 7.57 45.28 -48.71
C CYS A 600 9.00 45.66 -49.13
N ASN A 601 9.92 45.81 -48.16
CA ASN A 601 11.36 45.98 -48.36
C ASN A 601 12.18 45.54 -47.12
N ASP A 602 12.40 44.23 -46.99
CA ASP A 602 13.16 43.50 -45.93
C ASP A 602 14.63 43.93 -45.72
N SER A 603 15.08 44.97 -46.41
CA SER A 603 16.45 45.50 -46.34
C SER A 603 16.52 46.95 -45.83
N ASP A 604 15.38 47.54 -45.46
CA ASP A 604 15.24 48.88 -44.93
C ASP A 604 14.25 48.93 -43.73
N PRO A 605 14.74 49.08 -42.49
CA PRO A 605 13.96 48.94 -41.25
C PRO A 605 13.00 50.12 -40.99
N SER A 606 12.79 50.96 -42.00
CA SER A 606 11.86 52.09 -41.99
C SER A 606 10.66 51.88 -42.93
N ILE A 607 10.59 50.71 -43.58
CA ILE A 607 9.54 50.35 -44.55
C ILE A 607 8.99 48.98 -44.14
N HIS A 608 7.93 48.97 -43.35
CA HIS A 608 7.33 47.75 -42.81
C HIS A 608 5.85 48.01 -42.47
N PRO A 609 5.01 46.97 -42.34
CA PRO A 609 3.62 47.13 -41.97
C PRO A 609 3.38 48.00 -40.73
N GLY A 610 2.67 49.11 -40.90
CA GLY A 610 2.38 50.06 -39.82
C GLY A 610 3.50 51.05 -39.48
N ALA A 611 4.56 51.16 -40.29
CA ALA A 611 5.52 52.24 -40.17
C ALA A 611 4.84 53.62 -40.28
N GLU A 612 5.46 54.67 -39.73
CA GLU A 612 4.89 56.02 -39.82
C GLU A 612 5.00 56.56 -41.25
N GLU A 613 3.85 56.64 -41.92
CA GLU A 613 3.71 57.22 -43.26
C GLU A 613 4.19 58.68 -43.32
N ILE A 614 5.18 58.94 -44.20
CA ILE A 614 5.62 60.30 -44.52
C ILE A 614 4.71 60.83 -45.62
N CYS A 615 3.54 61.31 -45.21
CA CYS A 615 2.46 61.67 -46.12
C CYS A 615 2.91 62.53 -47.33
N GLY A 616 2.82 61.95 -48.53
CA GLY A 616 3.08 62.58 -49.83
C GLY A 616 4.52 62.55 -50.34
N ASP A 617 5.39 61.66 -49.85
CA ASP A 617 6.78 61.53 -50.32
C ASP A 617 7.00 60.49 -51.43
N GLY A 618 5.97 59.70 -51.75
CA GLY A 618 5.94 58.71 -52.83
C GLY A 618 6.55 57.35 -52.49
N ILE A 619 6.90 57.11 -51.22
CA ILE A 619 7.25 55.81 -50.68
C ILE A 619 6.07 55.36 -49.81
N ASP A 620 5.70 54.09 -49.92
CA ASP A 620 4.69 53.44 -49.09
C ASP A 620 5.45 52.81 -47.92
N GLN A 621 5.56 53.54 -46.81
CA GLN A 621 6.36 53.10 -45.66
C GLN A 621 5.62 52.04 -44.86
N ASP A 622 4.29 52.14 -44.77
CA ASP A 622 3.48 51.21 -43.97
C ASP A 622 3.02 49.97 -44.73
N CYS A 623 3.49 49.81 -45.98
CA CYS A 623 3.21 48.70 -46.88
C CYS A 623 1.69 48.45 -47.09
N ASP A 624 0.84 49.48 -46.96
CA ASP A 624 -0.61 49.38 -47.15
C ASP A 624 -1.04 49.37 -48.63
N GLY A 625 -0.08 49.59 -49.53
CA GLY A 625 -0.26 49.66 -50.98
C GLY A 625 -0.41 51.09 -51.52
N SER A 626 -0.30 52.12 -50.68
CA SER A 626 -0.40 53.53 -51.07
C SER A 626 0.16 54.54 -50.06
N ASP A 627 1.07 55.40 -50.51
CA ASP A 627 1.49 56.62 -49.77
C ASP A 627 0.29 57.48 -49.32
N LEU A 628 0.22 57.75 -48.00
CA LEU A 628 -0.88 58.38 -47.31
C LEU A 628 -1.04 59.86 -47.71
N PRO A 629 -2.22 60.30 -48.18
CA PRO A 629 -2.50 61.73 -48.40
C PRO A 629 -2.93 62.42 -47.09
N CYS A 630 -2.19 63.46 -46.64
CA CYS A 630 -2.42 64.14 -45.34
C CYS A 630 -3.88 64.70 -45.14
N PRO A 631 -4.63 64.31 -44.07
CA PRO A 631 -5.97 64.87 -43.77
C PRO A 631 -6.13 65.60 -42.40
N PRO A 632 -7.18 66.42 -42.19
CA PRO A 632 -7.43 67.18 -40.95
C PRO A 632 -8.40 66.51 -39.93
N GLN A 633 -7.96 66.39 -38.65
CA GLN A 633 -8.57 66.15 -37.31
C GLN A 633 -10.03 65.59 -37.15
N ALA A 634 -10.18 64.55 -36.28
CA ALA A 634 -11.32 63.63 -36.08
C ALA A 634 -12.30 63.92 -34.89
N SER A 635 -13.29 63.02 -34.69
CA SER A 635 -14.66 63.23 -34.13
C SER A 635 -14.96 62.40 -32.86
N PRO A 636 -16.12 62.61 -32.17
CA PRO A 636 -16.41 62.12 -30.80
C PRO A 636 -16.63 60.61 -30.57
N GLY A 637 -16.35 59.73 -31.53
CA GLY A 637 -16.48 58.27 -31.37
C GLY A 637 -15.18 57.56 -31.00
N ASP A 638 -14.09 58.32 -30.94
CA ASP A 638 -12.72 57.82 -30.78
C ASP A 638 -12.18 58.15 -29.38
N MET A 639 -13.08 58.32 -28.39
CA MET A 639 -12.74 58.71 -27.02
C MET A 639 -13.06 57.55 -26.09
N ASP A 640 -12.00 56.88 -25.66
CA ASP A 640 -11.94 55.86 -24.62
C ASP A 640 -12.09 56.57 -23.26
N ASN A 641 -13.25 56.38 -22.61
CA ASN A 641 -13.65 57.18 -21.45
C ASN A 641 -13.19 56.63 -20.10
N ASP A 642 -12.92 55.33 -20.01
CA ASP A 642 -12.43 54.67 -18.79
C ASP A 642 -10.95 54.28 -18.86
N GLY A 643 -10.35 54.34 -20.04
CA GLY A 643 -8.91 54.23 -20.26
C GLY A 643 -8.40 52.81 -20.39
N ASP A 644 -9.25 51.84 -20.78
CA ASP A 644 -8.85 50.44 -20.97
C ASP A 644 -8.25 50.14 -22.36
N GLY A 645 -8.27 51.13 -23.25
CA GLY A 645 -7.73 51.03 -24.61
C GLY A 645 -8.77 50.65 -25.67
N PHE A 646 -10.03 50.44 -25.30
CA PHE A 646 -11.14 50.17 -26.20
C PHE A 646 -12.14 51.34 -26.17
N THR A 647 -12.63 51.72 -27.36
CA THR A 647 -13.69 52.72 -27.50
C THR A 647 -15.03 52.02 -27.74
N PRO A 648 -16.16 52.74 -27.64
CA PRO A 648 -17.47 52.19 -28.02
C PRO A 648 -17.50 51.66 -29.47
N ASN A 649 -16.65 52.19 -30.35
CA ASN A 649 -16.56 51.74 -31.74
C ASN A 649 -15.71 50.46 -31.91
N GLN A 650 -14.91 50.11 -30.92
CA GLN A 650 -14.06 48.91 -30.89
C GLN A 650 -14.70 47.73 -30.17
N GLY A 651 -15.95 47.85 -29.71
CA GLY A 651 -16.73 46.75 -29.17
C GLY A 651 -16.86 46.74 -27.65
N ASP A 652 -16.36 47.76 -26.98
CA ASP A 652 -16.56 47.95 -25.55
C ASP A 652 -18.06 48.12 -25.22
N CYS A 653 -18.58 47.15 -24.47
CA CYS A 653 -19.98 47.08 -24.07
C CYS A 653 -20.29 47.94 -22.82
N ASN A 654 -19.27 48.49 -22.14
CA ASN A 654 -19.41 49.47 -21.08
C ASN A 654 -18.19 50.42 -20.92
N ASP A 655 -18.08 51.40 -21.82
CA ASP A 655 -17.10 52.52 -21.88
C ASP A 655 -17.16 53.51 -20.70
N ASN A 656 -17.39 53.02 -19.49
CA ASN A 656 -17.21 53.73 -18.22
C ASN A 656 -16.67 52.80 -17.12
N ASP A 657 -16.33 51.55 -17.46
CA ASP A 657 -15.86 50.51 -16.56
C ASP A 657 -14.70 49.74 -17.20
N PRO A 658 -13.44 50.05 -16.81
CA PRO A 658 -12.25 49.52 -17.48
C PRO A 658 -11.99 48.02 -17.19
N THR A 659 -12.96 47.33 -16.57
CA THR A 659 -12.95 45.88 -16.35
C THR A 659 -13.88 45.13 -17.30
N ILE A 660 -14.61 45.84 -18.16
CA ILE A 660 -15.57 45.28 -19.12
C ILE A 660 -15.16 45.73 -20.52
N TYR A 661 -14.53 44.84 -21.28
CA TYR A 661 -14.02 45.12 -22.62
C TYR A 661 -13.88 43.82 -23.43
N PRO A 662 -13.79 43.90 -24.77
CA PRO A 662 -13.62 42.72 -25.61
C PRO A 662 -12.44 41.85 -25.18
N GLY A 663 -12.72 40.64 -24.68
CA GLY A 663 -11.71 39.69 -24.19
C GLY A 663 -11.22 39.92 -22.75
N ALA A 664 -11.96 40.69 -21.93
CA ALA A 664 -11.69 40.78 -20.50
C ALA A 664 -11.86 39.42 -19.80
N PRO A 665 -11.16 39.14 -18.68
CA PRO A 665 -11.38 37.91 -17.92
C PRO A 665 -12.79 37.84 -17.31
N GLU A 666 -13.50 36.77 -17.62
CA GLU A 666 -14.86 36.48 -17.12
C GLU A 666 -14.88 36.05 -15.64
N ILE A 667 -15.91 36.49 -14.90
CA ILE A 667 -16.23 36.00 -13.55
C ILE A 667 -17.44 35.09 -13.65
N CYS A 668 -17.21 33.78 -13.73
CA CYS A 668 -18.28 32.83 -14.04
C CYS A 668 -19.50 32.93 -13.09
N GLY A 669 -20.70 33.00 -13.66
CA GLY A 669 -21.97 32.89 -12.95
C GLY A 669 -22.38 34.11 -12.12
N ASP A 670 -21.73 35.26 -12.28
CA ASP A 670 -22.08 36.50 -11.60
C ASP A 670 -23.18 37.31 -12.32
N GLY A 671 -23.55 36.90 -13.53
CA GLY A 671 -24.57 37.49 -14.38
C GLY A 671 -24.13 38.71 -15.17
N ILE A 672 -22.83 39.00 -15.22
CA ILE A 672 -22.21 40.08 -15.99
C ILE A 672 -21.35 39.45 -17.09
N ASP A 673 -21.48 39.97 -18.31
CA ASP A 673 -20.69 39.60 -19.49
C ASP A 673 -19.50 40.57 -19.54
N GLN A 674 -18.35 40.17 -18.98
CA GLN A 674 -17.19 41.05 -18.85
C GLN A 674 -16.41 41.14 -20.16
N ASP A 675 -16.39 40.07 -20.94
CA ASP A 675 -15.60 39.97 -22.17
C ASP A 675 -16.35 40.45 -23.44
N CYS A 676 -17.60 40.90 -23.25
CA CYS A 676 -18.50 41.39 -24.28
C CYS A 676 -18.79 40.37 -25.40
N ASP A 677 -18.70 39.06 -25.13
CA ASP A 677 -18.99 37.99 -26.10
C ASP A 677 -20.49 37.69 -26.26
N GLY A 678 -21.32 38.24 -25.36
CA GLY A 678 -22.77 38.09 -25.35
C GLY A 678 -23.30 37.08 -24.33
N SER A 679 -22.47 36.50 -23.46
CA SER A 679 -22.88 35.55 -22.42
C SER A 679 -21.92 35.48 -21.23
N ASP A 680 -22.48 35.50 -20.02
CA ASP A 680 -21.75 35.13 -18.79
C ASP A 680 -21.41 33.63 -18.76
N LEU A 681 -20.12 33.34 -18.60
CA LEU A 681 -19.49 32.03 -18.49
C LEU A 681 -20.12 31.25 -17.34
N GLN A 682 -20.66 30.07 -17.65
CA GLN A 682 -21.21 29.20 -16.62
C GLN A 682 -20.07 28.49 -15.89
N CYS A 683 -20.05 28.53 -14.55
CA CYS A 683 -19.06 27.78 -13.79
C CYS A 683 -19.22 26.27 -14.01
N GLU A 684 -18.16 25.58 -14.44
CA GLU A 684 -18.10 24.12 -14.40
C GLU A 684 -17.66 23.64 -12.99
N PRO A 685 -18.23 22.55 -12.46
CA PRO A 685 -17.73 21.94 -11.22
C PRO A 685 -16.37 21.26 -11.46
N GLU A 686 -15.42 21.52 -10.55
CA GLU A 686 -14.15 20.80 -10.43
C GLU A 686 -14.36 19.27 -10.43
N PRO A 687 -13.47 18.48 -11.05
CA PRO A 687 -13.60 17.02 -11.09
C PRO A 687 -13.50 16.42 -9.68
N MET A 688 -14.30 15.38 -9.43
CA MET A 688 -14.49 14.73 -8.13
C MET A 688 -13.16 14.46 -7.39
N GLN A 689 -13.09 14.86 -6.11
CA GLN A 689 -12.18 14.25 -5.15
C GLN A 689 -12.39 12.73 -5.22
N ASN A 690 -11.32 11.95 -5.46
CA ASN A 690 -11.42 10.50 -5.61
C ASN A 690 -12.13 9.88 -4.40
N PHE A 691 -13.40 9.48 -4.57
CA PHE A 691 -14.15 8.72 -3.58
C PHE A 691 -13.55 7.31 -3.56
N VAL A 692 -12.67 7.05 -2.59
CA VAL A 692 -12.02 5.76 -2.40
C VAL A 692 -12.49 5.17 -1.08
N MET A 693 -13.03 3.96 -1.14
CA MET A 693 -13.44 3.20 0.05
C MET A 693 -13.16 1.72 -0.14
N GLU A 694 -12.88 1.02 0.96
CA GLU A 694 -12.80 -0.43 1.01
C GLU A 694 -13.58 -0.93 2.24
N ILE A 695 -14.22 -2.09 2.10
CA ILE A 695 -14.98 -2.72 3.17
C ILE A 695 -14.78 -4.23 3.09
N ASP A 696 -14.45 -4.87 4.23
CA ASP A 696 -14.29 -6.32 4.31
C ASP A 696 -14.57 -6.85 5.74
N GLU A 697 -14.47 -8.17 5.94
CA GLU A 697 -14.57 -8.85 7.23
C GLU A 697 -13.29 -9.58 7.59
N VAL A 698 -12.96 -9.54 8.88
CA VAL A 698 -11.78 -10.18 9.42
C VAL A 698 -12.12 -11.03 10.65
N GLU A 699 -11.55 -12.23 10.74
CA GLU A 699 -11.59 -13.03 11.97
C GLU A 699 -10.42 -12.62 12.89
N VAL A 700 -10.74 -12.20 14.11
CA VAL A 700 -9.77 -11.67 15.09
C VAL A 700 -10.04 -12.22 16.48
N ASN A 701 -9.01 -12.30 17.32
CA ASN A 701 -9.08 -12.70 18.73
C ASN A 701 -8.34 -11.67 19.62
N ASP A 702 -7.83 -12.06 20.80
CA ASP A 702 -7.09 -11.17 21.70
C ASP A 702 -5.68 -10.75 21.23
N GLN A 703 -5.18 -11.37 20.16
CA GLN A 703 -3.88 -11.04 19.57
C GLN A 703 -4.00 -9.95 18.51
N TRP A 704 -2.98 -9.08 18.44
CA TRP A 704 -2.87 -8.07 17.38
C TRP A 704 -2.68 -8.76 16.02
N GLN A 705 -3.50 -8.35 15.07
CA GLN A 705 -3.45 -8.79 13.68
C GLN A 705 -3.39 -7.58 12.76
N PHE A 706 -2.45 -7.58 11.82
CA PHE A 706 -2.39 -6.58 10.77
C PHE A 706 -3.38 -6.91 9.65
N VAL A 707 -4.15 -5.91 9.22
CA VAL A 707 -5.08 -5.98 8.09
C VAL A 707 -4.58 -5.03 7.01
N PRO A 708 -4.09 -5.55 5.87
CA PRO A 708 -3.62 -4.73 4.77
C PRO A 708 -4.80 -4.09 4.02
N PHE A 709 -4.59 -2.89 3.48
CA PHE A 709 -5.49 -2.31 2.48
C PHE A 709 -5.18 -2.88 1.11
N THR A 710 -6.23 -3.02 0.29
CA THR A 710 -6.14 -3.40 -1.13
C THR A 710 -6.17 -2.20 -2.07
N LYS A 711 -6.70 -1.06 -1.58
CA LYS A 711 -6.71 0.23 -2.27
C LYS A 711 -5.68 1.20 -1.71
N ILE A 712 -5.30 2.17 -2.51
CA ILE A 712 -4.37 3.25 -2.12
C ILE A 712 -5.18 4.35 -1.41
N PHE A 713 -4.76 4.71 -0.22
CA PHE A 713 -5.28 5.84 0.56
C PHE A 713 -4.16 6.86 0.83
N VAL A 714 -4.51 8.13 0.96
CA VAL A 714 -3.60 9.22 1.35
C VAL A 714 -3.79 9.58 2.82
N ASN A 715 -5.04 9.57 3.29
CA ASN A 715 -5.41 9.80 4.68
C ASN A 715 -6.56 8.85 5.07
N PRO A 716 -6.25 7.56 5.34
CA PRO A 716 -7.25 6.54 5.59
C PRO A 716 -7.95 6.73 6.95
N VAL A 717 -9.28 6.71 6.93
CA VAL A 717 -10.13 6.69 8.12
C VAL A 717 -10.73 5.30 8.27
N VAL A 718 -10.43 4.62 9.40
CA VAL A 718 -10.82 3.23 9.64
C VAL A 718 -11.85 3.13 10.75
N VAL A 719 -12.94 2.41 10.49
CA VAL A 719 -13.93 2.02 11.51
C VAL A 719 -14.15 0.51 11.46
N ALA A 720 -14.15 -0.16 12.61
CA ALA A 720 -14.42 -1.59 12.70
C ALA A 720 -15.30 -1.91 13.91
N LYS A 721 -16.53 -2.38 13.64
CA LYS A 721 -17.53 -2.86 14.61
C LYS A 721 -18.87 -3.12 13.91
N PRO A 722 -19.75 -3.98 14.46
CA PRO A 722 -19.56 -4.77 15.67
C PRO A 722 -18.89 -6.12 15.43
N MET A 723 -18.40 -6.74 16.51
CA MET A 723 -17.94 -8.13 16.51
C MET A 723 -19.13 -9.10 16.62
N SER A 724 -18.94 -10.33 16.13
CA SER A 724 -19.91 -11.41 16.31
C SER A 724 -20.05 -11.85 17.79
N LEU A 725 -20.95 -12.79 18.05
CA LEU A 725 -21.26 -13.34 19.38
C LEU A 725 -20.82 -14.81 19.51
N ASN A 726 -19.60 -15.15 19.07
CA ASN A 726 -19.05 -16.51 19.20
C ASN A 726 -18.45 -16.76 20.60
N GLY A 727 -17.84 -15.74 21.20
CA GLY A 727 -17.32 -15.64 22.56
C GLY A 727 -18.34 -15.05 23.52
N GLY A 728 -18.36 -15.56 24.75
CA GLY A 728 -19.36 -15.19 25.76
C GLY A 728 -19.00 -14.01 26.64
N ASP A 729 -17.74 -13.57 26.61
CA ASP A 729 -17.24 -12.49 27.45
C ASP A 729 -17.46 -11.12 26.76
N PRO A 730 -17.83 -10.06 27.50
CA PRO A 730 -17.98 -8.73 26.94
C PRO A 730 -16.61 -8.12 26.60
N SER A 731 -16.53 -7.49 25.44
CA SER A 731 -15.27 -7.02 24.89
C SER A 731 -15.46 -5.82 23.96
N VAL A 732 -14.34 -5.21 23.58
CA VAL A 732 -14.25 -4.04 22.71
C VAL A 732 -13.30 -4.33 21.55
N ILE A 733 -13.45 -3.63 20.44
CA ILE A 733 -12.49 -3.67 19.33
C ILE A 733 -11.45 -2.59 19.59
N ARG A 734 -10.17 -2.93 19.44
CA ARG A 734 -9.07 -1.96 19.45
C ARG A 734 -8.39 -1.93 18.10
N ILE A 735 -8.13 -0.73 17.61
CA ILE A 735 -7.33 -0.47 16.42
C ILE A 735 -6.13 0.39 16.81
N LYS A 736 -4.99 0.16 16.16
CA LYS A 736 -3.82 1.05 16.22
C LYS A 736 -3.05 0.98 14.90
N ASN A 737 -2.03 1.82 14.76
CA ASN A 737 -1.12 1.81 13.61
C ASN A 737 -1.88 1.86 12.27
N VAL A 738 -2.85 2.77 12.17
CA VAL A 738 -3.48 3.10 10.89
C VAL A 738 -2.42 3.81 10.04
N THR A 739 -2.03 3.18 8.95
CA THR A 739 -1.03 3.66 7.98
C THR A 739 -1.66 3.70 6.59
N LEU A 740 -0.93 4.17 5.57
CA LEU A 740 -1.39 4.13 4.18
C LEU A 740 -1.61 2.71 3.64
N ASN A 741 -1.04 1.69 4.29
CA ASN A 741 -1.02 0.30 3.82
C ASN A 741 -1.93 -0.64 4.62
N GLY A 742 -2.53 -0.17 5.72
CA GLY A 742 -3.35 -1.02 6.60
C GLY A 742 -3.38 -0.56 8.05
N PHE A 743 -3.97 -1.39 8.90
CA PHE A 743 -4.11 -1.13 10.33
C PHE A 743 -3.96 -2.42 11.15
N GLU A 744 -3.62 -2.29 12.44
CA GLU A 744 -3.67 -3.42 13.37
C GLU A 744 -4.98 -3.42 14.15
N ILE A 745 -5.57 -4.60 14.33
CA ILE A 745 -6.83 -4.81 15.05
C ILE A 745 -6.70 -5.98 16.04
N ARG A 746 -7.41 -5.89 17.17
CA ARG A 746 -7.66 -7.01 18.07
C ARG A 746 -8.98 -6.84 18.83
N ILE A 747 -9.41 -7.93 19.47
CA ILE A 747 -10.43 -7.89 20.51
C ILE A 747 -9.74 -7.67 21.85
N GLN A 748 -10.26 -6.74 22.64
CA GLN A 748 -9.80 -6.52 24.00
C GLN A 748 -10.96 -6.80 24.97
N GLU A 749 -10.77 -7.73 25.88
CA GLU A 749 -11.68 -7.89 27.01
C GLU A 749 -11.56 -6.72 27.98
N TRP A 750 -12.64 -6.41 28.68
CA TRP A 750 -12.61 -5.44 29.76
C TRP A 750 -11.62 -5.84 30.87
N ASP A 751 -11.00 -4.86 31.54
CA ASP A 751 -9.82 -5.08 32.42
C ASP A 751 -10.08 -5.99 33.64
N TYR A 752 -11.34 -6.32 33.94
CA TYR A 752 -11.72 -7.23 35.03
C TYR A 752 -11.76 -8.72 34.63
N LEU A 753 -11.60 -9.03 33.33
CA LEU A 753 -11.58 -10.38 32.77
C LEU A 753 -10.14 -10.91 32.65
N ASP A 754 -9.96 -12.06 32.01
CA ASP A 754 -8.65 -12.73 31.95
C ASP A 754 -7.80 -12.33 30.73
N GLY A 755 -8.39 -11.58 29.79
CA GLY A 755 -7.72 -10.99 28.64
C GLY A 755 -7.58 -11.96 27.46
N ARG A 756 -8.21 -13.14 27.49
CA ARG A 756 -8.20 -14.10 26.40
C ARG A 756 -9.56 -14.15 25.73
N HIS A 757 -9.60 -13.99 24.42
CA HIS A 757 -10.84 -14.04 23.67
C HIS A 757 -10.77 -15.07 22.54
N THR A 758 -11.89 -15.70 22.21
CA THR A 758 -11.97 -16.56 21.02
C THR A 758 -12.02 -15.70 19.76
N TYR A 759 -11.89 -16.34 18.60
CA TYR A 759 -12.10 -15.67 17.32
C TYR A 759 -13.54 -15.18 17.15
N GLU A 760 -13.68 -13.93 16.71
CA GLU A 760 -14.91 -13.30 16.25
C GLU A 760 -14.72 -12.72 14.85
N THR A 761 -15.80 -12.67 14.08
CA THR A 761 -15.86 -11.95 12.81
C THR A 761 -16.19 -10.48 13.07
N VAL A 762 -15.39 -9.58 12.52
CA VAL A 762 -15.56 -8.12 12.61
C VAL A 762 -15.59 -7.53 11.22
N GLY A 763 -16.63 -6.77 10.89
CA GLY A 763 -16.65 -5.92 9.69
C GLY A 763 -15.87 -4.64 9.91
N TYR A 764 -15.07 -4.25 8.93
CA TYR A 764 -14.37 -2.97 8.90
C TYR A 764 -14.66 -2.22 7.61
N MET A 765 -14.61 -0.89 7.68
CA MET A 765 -14.66 0.02 6.55
C MET A 765 -13.49 1.00 6.66
N VAL A 766 -12.80 1.21 5.56
CA VAL A 766 -11.82 2.28 5.39
C VAL A 766 -12.28 3.20 4.27
N MET A 767 -12.18 4.50 4.50
CA MET A 767 -12.50 5.53 3.51
C MET A 767 -11.44 6.63 3.56
N GLU A 768 -11.15 7.24 2.42
CA GLU A 768 -10.33 8.44 2.38
C GLU A 768 -11.01 9.56 3.18
N ALA A 769 -10.24 10.32 3.98
CA ALA A 769 -10.76 11.43 4.73
C ALA A 769 -11.30 12.52 3.80
N GLY A 770 -12.51 13.02 4.07
CA GLY A 770 -13.12 14.07 3.27
C GLY A 770 -14.64 14.08 3.31
N SER A 771 -15.21 15.09 2.66
CA SER A 771 -16.65 15.27 2.46
C SER A 771 -17.01 15.00 0.99
N TYR A 772 -17.86 14.01 0.77
CA TYR A 772 -18.25 13.53 -0.55
C TYR A 772 -19.75 13.71 -0.78
N GLU A 773 -20.11 13.99 -2.03
CA GLU A 773 -21.48 13.89 -2.52
C GLU A 773 -21.52 12.87 -3.66
N LEU A 774 -22.23 11.76 -3.45
CA LEU A 774 -22.39 10.71 -4.45
C LEU A 774 -23.20 11.22 -5.64
N PRO A 775 -23.12 10.59 -6.84
CA PRO A 775 -23.83 11.05 -8.04
C PRO A 775 -25.36 11.17 -7.90
N ASN A 776 -25.94 10.55 -6.89
CA ASN A 776 -27.36 10.62 -6.55
C ASN A 776 -27.71 11.73 -5.52
N GLY A 777 -26.74 12.58 -5.14
CA GLY A 777 -26.89 13.67 -4.17
C GLY A 777 -26.79 13.26 -2.70
N ILE A 778 -26.45 11.99 -2.44
CA ILE A 778 -26.26 11.45 -1.08
C ILE A 778 -24.91 11.90 -0.53
N LYS A 779 -24.91 12.42 0.69
CA LYS A 779 -23.69 12.91 1.34
C LYS A 779 -23.05 11.84 2.21
N VAL A 780 -21.71 11.80 2.17
CA VAL A 780 -20.87 10.90 2.98
C VAL A 780 -19.66 11.67 3.46
N GLU A 781 -19.25 11.47 4.71
CA GLU A 781 -18.04 12.10 5.26
C GLU A 781 -17.24 11.08 6.09
N ALA A 782 -15.91 11.13 5.97
CA ALA A 782 -14.99 10.45 6.88
C ALA A 782 -14.02 11.45 7.49
N GLY A 783 -13.79 11.33 8.80
CA GLY A 783 -12.89 12.22 9.52
C GLY A 783 -12.35 11.60 10.81
N THR A 784 -11.46 12.35 11.47
CA THR A 784 -10.87 11.98 12.75
C THR A 784 -10.94 13.15 13.75
N PHE A 785 -10.98 12.83 15.04
CA PHE A 785 -10.85 13.80 16.12
C PHE A 785 -10.27 13.14 17.37
N GLU A 786 -9.69 13.92 18.27
CA GLU A 786 -9.16 13.42 19.54
C GLU A 786 -10.24 13.41 20.63
N ALA A 787 -10.31 12.33 21.41
CA ALA A 787 -11.20 12.26 22.56
C ALA A 787 -10.55 11.57 23.75
N ARG A 788 -10.70 12.19 24.93
CA ARG A 788 -10.43 11.57 26.25
C ARG A 788 -11.67 11.37 27.09
N SER A 789 -12.78 12.01 26.72
CA SER A 789 -14.04 12.02 27.47
C SER A 789 -15.21 12.36 26.56
N LEU A 790 -16.14 13.21 27.01
CA LEU A 790 -17.23 13.73 26.19
C LEU A 790 -16.71 14.82 25.26
N GLU A 791 -16.87 14.63 23.96
CA GLU A 791 -16.53 15.58 22.91
C GLU A 791 -17.71 15.81 21.95
N THR A 792 -17.70 16.95 21.26
CA THR A 792 -18.60 17.23 20.14
C THR A 792 -17.79 17.21 18.86
N ALA A 793 -18.06 16.24 17.98
CA ALA A 793 -17.47 16.16 16.66
C ALA A 793 -18.38 16.90 15.67
N ASN A 794 -17.83 17.90 14.98
CA ASN A 794 -18.54 18.62 13.93
C ASN A 794 -18.24 17.98 12.58
N PHE A 795 -19.24 17.96 11.71
CA PHE A 795 -19.05 17.58 10.32
C PHE A 795 -18.51 18.75 9.51
N ASP A 796 -17.64 18.46 8.54
CA ASP A 796 -17.10 19.45 7.60
C ASP A 796 -18.15 19.86 6.56
N GLN A 797 -19.14 18.99 6.32
CA GLN A 797 -20.33 19.32 5.53
C GLN A 797 -21.64 19.26 6.32
N THR A 798 -22.61 20.08 5.92
CA THR A 798 -24.00 19.95 6.37
C THR A 798 -24.72 18.86 5.57
N PHE A 799 -25.23 17.86 6.27
CA PHE A 799 -26.05 16.79 5.69
C PHE A 799 -27.49 17.26 5.40
N ASN A 800 -28.12 16.66 4.39
CA ASN A 800 -29.53 16.90 4.03
C ASN A 800 -30.49 16.18 4.97
N GLN A 801 -30.04 15.09 5.60
CA GLN A 801 -30.75 14.35 6.64
C GLN A 801 -29.78 13.85 7.72
N ILE A 802 -30.30 13.44 8.88
CA ILE A 802 -29.43 12.99 9.98
C ILE A 802 -28.67 11.73 9.51
N PRO A 803 -27.33 11.75 9.47
CA PRO A 803 -26.54 10.62 8.99
C PRO A 803 -26.51 9.48 10.01
N VAL A 804 -26.19 8.28 9.53
CA VAL A 804 -25.72 7.17 10.37
C VAL A 804 -24.22 7.39 10.60
N VAL A 805 -23.80 7.37 11.86
CA VAL A 805 -22.38 7.54 12.22
C VAL A 805 -21.85 6.25 12.81
N ILE A 806 -20.72 5.77 12.29
CA ILE A 806 -19.93 4.71 12.89
C ILE A 806 -18.62 5.31 13.38
N SER A 807 -18.19 4.95 14.59
CA SER A 807 -16.91 5.39 15.16
C SER A 807 -15.94 4.24 15.46
N GLY A 808 -14.64 4.51 15.45
CA GLY A 808 -13.59 3.57 15.87
C GLY A 808 -12.55 4.26 16.72
N VAL A 809 -12.08 3.61 17.79
CA VAL A 809 -10.92 4.08 18.57
C VAL A 809 -9.67 3.55 17.88
N THR A 810 -8.93 4.42 17.17
CA THR A 810 -7.88 4.03 16.23
C THR A 810 -6.45 4.23 16.74
N THR A 811 -6.31 4.50 18.03
CA THR A 811 -5.04 4.48 18.76
C THR A 811 -5.13 3.65 20.04
N GLU A 812 -3.97 3.30 20.59
CA GLU A 812 -3.82 2.71 21.93
C GLU A 812 -2.82 3.53 22.75
N ASN A 813 -3.17 4.79 22.99
CA ASN A 813 -2.37 5.69 23.82
C ASN A 813 -2.45 5.33 25.31
N ALA A 814 -3.51 4.63 25.74
CA ALA A 814 -3.55 3.94 27.03
C ALA A 814 -4.11 2.51 26.93
N ALA A 815 -3.54 1.62 27.74
CA ALA A 815 -3.77 0.17 27.65
C ALA A 815 -5.16 -0.30 28.13
N LYS A 816 -5.93 0.55 28.80
CA LYS A 816 -7.24 0.18 29.37
C LYS A 816 -8.28 -0.01 28.29
N ALA A 817 -9.15 -1.01 28.44
CA ALA A 817 -10.27 -1.21 27.55
C ALA A 817 -11.22 0.01 27.57
N VAL A 818 -11.56 0.50 26.38
CA VAL A 818 -12.49 1.61 26.16
C VAL A 818 -13.43 1.32 25.01
N THR A 819 -14.60 1.95 25.05
CA THR A 819 -15.50 2.01 23.90
C THR A 819 -15.96 3.44 23.63
N GLY A 820 -16.23 3.75 22.37
CA GLY A 820 -16.82 4.99 21.94
C GLY A 820 -18.34 4.95 21.95
N ARG A 821 -18.98 6.00 22.46
CA ARG A 821 -20.45 6.08 22.50
C ARG A 821 -20.98 7.33 21.81
N ILE A 822 -21.73 7.12 20.73
CA ILE A 822 -22.34 8.19 19.92
C ILE A 822 -23.75 8.51 20.42
N PHE A 823 -24.10 9.80 20.47
CA PHE A 823 -25.45 10.28 20.72
C PHE A 823 -25.65 11.71 20.19
N ASN A 824 -26.88 12.21 20.23
CA ASN A 824 -27.24 13.55 19.76
C ASN A 824 -26.78 13.86 18.32
N VAL A 825 -26.84 12.86 17.43
CA VAL A 825 -26.53 13.02 16.00
C VAL A 825 -27.48 14.04 15.36
N SER A 826 -26.91 15.02 14.68
CA SER A 826 -27.61 16.11 14.00
C SER A 826 -27.12 16.26 12.56
N LEU A 827 -27.59 17.27 11.84
CA LEU A 827 -27.14 17.53 10.46
C LEU A 827 -25.71 18.08 10.36
N ASN A 828 -25.12 18.55 11.46
CA ASN A 828 -23.82 19.26 11.45
C ASN A 828 -22.82 18.71 12.47
N ALA A 829 -23.24 17.81 13.37
CA ALA A 829 -22.41 17.33 14.45
C ALA A 829 -23.03 16.10 15.13
N PHE A 830 -22.22 15.38 15.91
CA PHE A 830 -22.65 14.40 16.90
C PHE A 830 -21.86 14.55 18.21
N GLU A 831 -22.41 14.04 19.32
CA GLU A 831 -21.68 13.93 20.58
C GLU A 831 -21.10 12.52 20.72
N PHE A 832 -19.88 12.44 21.22
CA PHE A 832 -19.13 11.22 21.43
C PHE A 832 -18.59 11.18 22.87
N GLU A 833 -18.78 10.07 23.57
CA GLU A 833 -18.15 9.85 24.88
C GLU A 833 -17.25 8.61 24.84
N LEU A 834 -15.97 8.79 25.14
CA LEU A 834 -15.05 7.67 25.38
C LEU A 834 -15.30 7.09 26.78
N GLN A 835 -15.80 5.86 26.85
CA GLN A 835 -16.20 5.19 28.08
C GLN A 835 -15.21 4.10 28.49
N ASN A 836 -14.75 4.16 29.74
CA ASN A 836 -14.05 3.05 30.40
C ASN A 836 -15.06 2.08 31.04
N GLN A 837 -14.57 0.97 31.58
CA GLN A 837 -15.37 0.07 32.42
C GLN A 837 -16.01 0.80 33.61
N GLU A 838 -17.22 0.38 33.99
CA GLU A 838 -18.08 1.08 34.92
C GLU A 838 -17.54 1.20 36.34
N SER A 839 -16.75 0.22 36.79
CA SER A 839 -16.14 0.23 38.11
C SER A 839 -15.13 1.39 38.28
N PHE A 840 -14.65 1.98 37.19
CA PHE A 840 -13.84 3.22 37.20
C PHE A 840 -14.70 4.50 37.22
N GLY A 841 -16.02 4.36 37.11
CA GLY A 841 -16.97 5.47 37.00
C GLY A 841 -16.83 6.24 35.68
N ARG A 842 -17.55 7.36 35.57
CA ARG A 842 -17.47 8.29 34.41
C ARG A 842 -16.24 9.19 34.47
N SER A 843 -15.10 8.63 34.85
CA SER A 843 -13.82 9.34 34.81
C SER A 843 -13.34 9.43 33.36
N SER A 844 -12.67 10.53 33.02
CA SER A 844 -12.00 10.68 31.73
C SER A 844 -10.98 9.56 31.54
N HIS A 845 -10.79 9.12 30.31
CA HIS A 845 -9.71 8.22 29.95
C HIS A 845 -8.34 8.83 30.28
N GLU A 846 -7.34 7.96 30.41
CA GLU A 846 -6.01 8.31 30.93
C GLU A 846 -5.17 9.09 29.92
N ALA A 847 -5.44 8.91 28.63
CA ALA A 847 -4.87 9.65 27.51
C ALA A 847 -5.97 10.09 26.54
N ASP A 848 -5.65 11.03 25.67
CA ASP A 848 -6.44 11.30 24.46
C ASP A 848 -6.22 10.13 23.49
N GLU A 849 -7.30 9.67 22.84
CA GLU A 849 -7.26 8.67 21.78
C GLU A 849 -7.81 9.29 20.50
N THR A 850 -7.22 8.94 19.36
CA THR A 850 -7.74 9.31 18.05
C THR A 850 -8.99 8.48 17.75
N ILE A 851 -10.06 9.17 17.40
CA ILE A 851 -11.35 8.59 17.04
C ILE A 851 -11.57 8.82 15.56
N SER A 852 -11.70 7.73 14.81
CA SER A 852 -12.16 7.76 13.43
C SER A 852 -13.67 7.70 13.37
N TYR A 853 -14.29 8.40 12.42
CA TYR A 853 -15.72 8.28 12.15
C TYR A 853 -16.03 8.27 10.66
N ILE A 854 -17.10 7.55 10.30
CA ILE A 854 -17.74 7.62 8.98
C ILE A 854 -19.21 7.97 9.20
N ALA A 855 -19.66 9.04 8.56
CA ALA A 855 -21.03 9.54 8.58
C ALA A 855 -21.66 9.45 7.19
N TRP A 856 -22.76 8.71 7.05
CA TRP A 856 -23.41 8.47 5.76
C TRP A 856 -24.92 8.66 5.88
N GLU A 857 -25.53 9.43 4.98
CA GLU A 857 -26.98 9.60 4.97
C GLU A 857 -27.73 8.27 4.74
N PRO A 858 -28.84 8.01 5.46
CA PRO A 858 -29.67 6.83 5.20
C PRO A 858 -30.09 6.69 3.73
N SER A 859 -29.58 5.68 3.05
CA SER A 859 -29.84 5.44 1.62
C SER A 859 -29.60 3.97 1.26
N SER A 860 -30.04 3.57 0.07
CA SER A 860 -29.62 2.31 -0.55
C SER A 860 -29.37 2.53 -2.04
N GLY A 861 -28.48 1.72 -2.61
CA GLY A 861 -28.09 1.85 -4.00
C GLY A 861 -26.80 1.10 -4.30
N GLU A 862 -26.09 1.57 -5.31
CA GLU A 862 -24.79 1.05 -5.72
C GLU A 862 -23.75 2.17 -5.61
N VAL A 863 -22.58 1.86 -5.07
CA VAL A 863 -21.44 2.77 -4.96
C VAL A 863 -20.17 1.96 -5.17
N ASP A 864 -19.29 2.41 -6.06
CA ASP A 864 -18.04 1.70 -6.39
C ASP A 864 -18.24 0.21 -6.73
N GLY A 865 -19.29 -0.11 -7.49
CA GLY A 865 -19.68 -1.48 -7.85
C GLY A 865 -20.30 -2.31 -6.72
N MET A 866 -20.43 -1.75 -5.51
CA MET A 866 -20.98 -2.43 -4.34
C MET A 866 -22.43 -2.02 -4.09
N ASN A 867 -23.31 -3.00 -3.93
CA ASN A 867 -24.67 -2.75 -3.47
C ASN A 867 -24.66 -2.50 -1.96
N TYR A 868 -25.33 -1.44 -1.52
CA TYR A 868 -25.29 -1.02 -0.14
C TYR A 868 -26.65 -0.61 0.44
N ILE A 869 -26.75 -0.71 1.77
CA ILE A 869 -27.82 -0.16 2.60
C ILE A 869 -27.19 0.57 3.79
N VAL A 870 -27.56 1.83 3.98
CA VAL A 870 -27.33 2.60 5.19
C VAL A 870 -28.68 2.94 5.81
N ASP A 871 -28.91 2.50 7.05
CA ASP A 871 -30.17 2.77 7.75
C ASP A 871 -30.00 2.64 9.27
N SER A 872 -31.08 2.82 10.03
CA SER A 872 -31.09 2.70 11.48
C SER A 872 -32.32 1.96 12.00
N THR A 873 -32.17 1.27 13.13
CA THR A 873 -33.30 0.63 13.79
C THR A 873 -34.22 1.67 14.43
N PRO A 874 -35.50 1.34 14.68
CA PRO A 874 -36.26 2.02 15.72
C PRO A 874 -35.54 1.94 17.07
N ASN A 875 -35.92 2.81 18.01
CA ASN A 875 -35.40 2.79 19.38
C ASN A 875 -35.95 1.58 20.17
N GLU A 876 -35.43 0.39 19.88
CA GLU A 876 -35.94 -0.91 20.34
C GLU A 876 -34.84 -1.94 20.67
N VAL A 877 -33.58 -1.70 20.30
CA VAL A 877 -32.48 -2.65 20.51
C VAL A 877 -32.06 -2.61 21.98
N THR A 878 -31.89 -3.77 22.60
CA THR A 878 -31.51 -3.93 24.02
C THR A 878 -30.48 -5.05 24.13
N HIS A 879 -30.19 -5.52 25.35
CA HIS A 879 -29.46 -6.77 25.61
C HIS A 879 -30.09 -8.04 25.03
N ARG A 880 -31.31 -7.95 24.49
CA ARG A 880 -31.96 -9.05 23.80
C ARG A 880 -31.75 -8.91 22.31
N LEU A 881 -31.43 -10.03 21.67
CA LEU A 881 -31.38 -10.17 20.22
C LEU A 881 -32.59 -9.54 19.54
N TYR A 882 -32.30 -8.58 18.68
CA TYR A 882 -33.23 -7.86 17.84
C TYR A 882 -32.95 -8.23 16.38
N TYR A 883 -33.96 -8.76 15.69
CA TYR A 883 -33.84 -9.06 14.26
C TYR A 883 -33.96 -7.78 13.43
N LEU A 884 -32.89 -7.45 12.74
CA LEU A 884 -32.75 -6.32 11.83
C LEU A 884 -32.88 -6.84 10.39
N PRO A 885 -33.98 -6.52 9.67
CA PRO A 885 -34.14 -6.94 8.28
C PRO A 885 -33.40 -6.03 7.31
N PHE A 886 -32.79 -6.61 6.28
CA PHE A 886 -32.28 -5.87 5.12
C PHE A 886 -33.42 -5.62 4.12
N TYR A 887 -33.63 -4.37 3.72
CA TYR A 887 -34.60 -4.01 2.70
C TYR A 887 -34.05 -2.95 1.74
N PRO A 888 -33.84 -3.28 0.44
CA PRO A 888 -34.07 -4.60 -0.18
C PRO A 888 -33.19 -5.71 0.41
N SER A 889 -33.57 -6.98 0.22
CA SER A 889 -32.68 -8.09 0.58
C SER A 889 -31.49 -8.14 -0.38
N PHE A 890 -30.37 -8.63 0.10
CA PHE A 890 -29.17 -8.85 -0.68
C PHE A 890 -29.19 -10.22 -1.38
N ASP A 891 -28.26 -10.44 -2.33
CA ASP A 891 -28.10 -11.74 -3.01
C ASP A 891 -27.28 -12.75 -2.17
N ASN A 892 -26.37 -12.23 -1.34
CA ASN A 892 -25.53 -12.95 -0.39
C ASN A 892 -25.53 -12.22 0.97
N PRO A 893 -25.09 -12.86 2.08
CA PRO A 893 -24.90 -12.14 3.33
C PRO A 893 -23.94 -10.95 3.15
N PRO A 894 -24.36 -9.72 3.49
CA PRO A 894 -23.50 -8.53 3.32
C PRO A 894 -22.43 -8.46 4.41
N ILE A 895 -21.38 -7.70 4.15
CA ILE A 895 -20.49 -7.19 5.20
C ILE A 895 -21.27 -6.19 6.04
N PHE A 896 -21.19 -6.28 7.36
CA PHE A 896 -21.98 -5.47 8.28
C PHE A 896 -21.11 -4.65 9.23
N VAL A 897 -21.28 -3.32 9.17
CA VAL A 897 -20.69 -2.37 10.11
C VAL A 897 -21.83 -1.61 10.80
N GLY A 898 -21.76 -1.41 12.12
CA GLY A 898 -22.89 -0.89 12.89
C GLY A 898 -22.52 -0.35 14.26
N ASP A 899 -23.26 0.68 14.70
CA ASP A 899 -23.01 1.40 15.94
C ASP A 899 -24.29 1.94 16.58
N MET A 900 -24.27 2.16 17.89
CA MET A 900 -25.36 2.84 18.58
C MET A 900 -25.38 4.32 18.20
N GLN A 901 -26.55 4.84 17.85
CA GLN A 901 -26.77 6.27 17.53
C GLN A 901 -27.33 7.04 18.73
N THR A 902 -27.62 6.35 19.83
CA THR A 902 -28.17 6.91 21.06
C THR A 902 -27.45 6.37 22.30
N ARG A 903 -27.56 7.17 23.37
CA ARG A 903 -27.07 6.85 24.71
C ARG A 903 -28.19 7.04 25.73
N ASN A 904 -29.23 6.24 25.58
CA ASN A 904 -30.28 6.14 26.57
C ASN A 904 -29.73 5.43 27.82
N GLY A 905 -28.99 4.33 27.64
CA GLY A 905 -28.28 3.58 28.68
C GLY A 905 -27.08 4.34 29.21
N GLY A 906 -26.86 4.27 30.53
CA GLY A 906 -25.75 4.97 31.18
C GLY A 906 -24.44 4.18 31.20
N ASP A 907 -24.54 2.91 30.87
CA ASP A 907 -23.60 1.83 31.12
C ASP A 907 -22.71 1.65 29.88
N ALA A 908 -21.45 1.25 30.11
CA ALA A 908 -20.52 1.04 29.00
C ALA A 908 -20.98 -0.20 28.23
N ALA A 909 -21.18 -0.08 26.92
CA ALA A 909 -21.73 -1.16 26.13
C ALA A 909 -21.36 -1.02 24.65
N ASN A 910 -21.47 -2.12 23.92
CA ASN A 910 -21.25 -2.20 22.47
C ASN A 910 -22.37 -2.95 21.76
N VAL A 911 -22.44 -2.83 20.44
CA VAL A 911 -23.29 -3.70 19.62
C VAL A 911 -22.55 -5.02 19.37
N ARG A 912 -23.26 -6.13 19.36
CA ARG A 912 -22.79 -7.44 18.88
C ARG A 912 -23.82 -8.08 17.97
N TRP A 913 -23.37 -8.99 17.12
CA TRP A 913 -24.25 -9.63 16.13
C TRP A 913 -24.13 -11.14 16.05
N GLN A 914 -25.17 -11.80 15.56
CA GLN A 914 -25.17 -13.21 15.16
C GLN A 914 -26.20 -13.46 14.05
N ASN A 915 -26.21 -14.66 13.48
CA ASN A 915 -27.22 -15.11 12.50
C ASN A 915 -27.41 -14.14 11.31
N LYS A 916 -26.30 -13.67 10.72
CA LYS A 916 -26.30 -12.81 9.53
C LYS A 916 -26.55 -13.64 8.26
N ASP A 917 -27.57 -13.27 7.50
CA ASP A 917 -27.83 -13.81 6.17
C ASP A 917 -28.24 -12.68 5.19
N ALA A 918 -28.58 -13.03 3.95
CA ALA A 918 -28.91 -12.06 2.92
C ALA A 918 -30.19 -11.22 3.19
N ASN A 919 -31.04 -11.65 4.13
CA ASN A 919 -32.31 -10.99 4.48
C ASN A 919 -32.24 -10.20 5.78
N GLY A 920 -31.21 -10.39 6.61
CA GLY A 920 -31.09 -9.70 7.88
C GLY A 920 -30.02 -10.25 8.81
N ILE A 921 -29.97 -9.67 10.00
CA ILE A 921 -29.00 -9.97 11.06
C ILE A 921 -29.66 -9.82 12.43
N GLU A 922 -29.23 -10.59 13.42
CA GLU A 922 -29.63 -10.36 14.82
C GLU A 922 -28.56 -9.54 15.54
N VAL A 923 -28.96 -8.42 16.14
CA VAL A 923 -28.07 -7.54 16.92
C VAL A 923 -28.54 -7.40 18.36
N GLN A 924 -27.61 -7.18 19.29
CA GLN A 924 -27.91 -6.86 20.68
C GLN A 924 -26.90 -5.86 21.26
N ILE A 925 -27.27 -5.22 22.37
CA ILE A 925 -26.36 -4.39 23.16
C ILE A 925 -25.69 -5.25 24.23
N ASP A 926 -24.38 -5.41 24.17
CA ASP A 926 -23.58 -6.15 25.13
C ASP A 926 -22.99 -5.19 26.17
N GLU A 927 -23.49 -5.28 27.41
CA GLU A 927 -23.10 -4.43 28.54
C GLU A 927 -21.83 -4.93 29.23
N GLU A 928 -21.01 -3.97 29.64
CA GLU A 928 -19.88 -4.16 30.53
C GLU A 928 -20.34 -4.50 31.96
N GLN A 929 -19.67 -5.43 32.67
CA GLN A 929 -20.19 -6.01 33.92
C GLN A 929 -19.27 -5.84 35.15
N SER A 930 -18.31 -4.91 35.14
CA SER A 930 -17.32 -4.75 36.22
C SER A 930 -17.93 -4.26 37.53
N LYS A 931 -19.00 -3.47 37.46
CA LYS A 931 -19.62 -2.87 38.64
C LYS A 931 -20.76 -3.71 39.18
N ASP A 932 -21.58 -4.26 38.31
CA ASP A 932 -22.53 -5.30 38.62
C ASP A 932 -22.71 -6.26 37.43
N ARG A 933 -23.26 -7.45 37.69
CA ARG A 933 -23.43 -8.50 36.67
C ARG A 933 -24.74 -8.35 35.90
N GLU A 934 -25.43 -7.22 36.06
CA GLU A 934 -26.65 -7.00 35.35
C GLU A 934 -26.32 -6.67 33.89
N VAL A 935 -27.20 -7.09 32.99
CA VAL A 935 -27.03 -6.87 31.55
C VAL A 935 -28.32 -6.29 30.97
N ASN A 936 -29.21 -5.69 31.78
CA ASN A 936 -30.46 -5.15 31.24
C ASN A 936 -30.25 -3.77 30.63
N HIS A 937 -29.81 -3.75 29.37
CA HIS A 937 -29.74 -2.49 28.64
C HIS A 937 -31.14 -1.95 28.27
N ILE A 938 -31.32 -0.64 28.42
CA ILE A 938 -32.51 0.08 27.95
C ILE A 938 -32.51 0.23 26.42
N LYS A 939 -33.63 0.59 25.81
CA LYS A 939 -33.73 0.62 24.35
C LYS A 939 -32.77 1.64 23.73
N GLU A 940 -32.11 1.25 22.65
CA GLU A 940 -31.23 2.09 21.83
C GLU A 940 -31.60 2.00 20.34
N VAL A 941 -31.14 3.00 19.58
CA VAL A 941 -31.09 3.00 18.13
C VAL A 941 -29.73 2.48 17.69
N VAL A 942 -29.70 1.49 16.78
CA VAL A 942 -28.48 1.02 16.11
C VAL A 942 -28.53 1.49 14.66
N GLY A 943 -27.55 2.26 14.24
CA GLY A 943 -27.30 2.64 12.85
C GLY A 943 -26.34 1.64 12.23
N TYR A 944 -26.54 1.34 10.95
CA TYR A 944 -25.74 0.32 10.26
C TYR A 944 -25.51 0.66 8.79
N MET A 945 -24.45 0.05 8.28
CA MET A 945 -23.91 0.13 6.93
C MET A 945 -23.66 -1.31 6.47
N ALA A 946 -24.37 -1.76 5.43
CA ALA A 946 -24.28 -3.12 4.92
C ALA A 946 -23.97 -3.13 3.41
N PHE A 947 -22.94 -3.89 3.00
CA PHE A 947 -22.42 -3.89 1.62
C PHE A 947 -22.23 -5.30 1.07
N ILE A 948 -22.42 -5.49 -0.24
CA ILE A 948 -21.88 -6.63 -0.98
C ILE A 948 -20.68 -6.15 -1.82
N PRO A 949 -19.47 -6.72 -1.64
CA PRO A 949 -18.32 -6.44 -2.50
C PRO A 949 -18.60 -6.73 -3.98
N ALA A 950 -18.03 -5.93 -4.88
CA ALA A 950 -18.01 -6.24 -6.31
C ALA A 950 -17.20 -7.54 -6.53
N HIS A 951 -17.75 -8.49 -7.28
CA HIS A 951 -17.09 -9.76 -7.63
C HIS A 951 -15.94 -9.59 -8.61
#